data_AF-L1LAI7-F1
#
_entry.id   AF-L1LAI7-F1
#
_cell.length_a   1.000
_cell.length_b   1.000
_cell.length_c   1.000
_cell.angle_alpha   90.00
_cell.angle_beta   90.00
_cell.angle_gamma   90.00
#
_symmetry.space_group_name_H-M   'P 1'
#
loop_
_entity.id
_entity.type
_entity.pdbx_description
1 polymer ?
#
loop_
_entity_poly.entity_id
_entity_poly.type
_entity_poly.pdbx_seq_one_letter_code
_entity_poly.pdbx_strand_id
1 'polypeptide(L)'
;MKDLLTLDVHCSGPKCICPDNKNIHNLEAKKKPIPNVTNFTKYTHSVPDGYTFTLNKTLAGGGGKIGTTVGSPDVPIPKVTGVSVYYWDGVPTNPILLGITTQGSGTPIYYARSSYANDWTPAWVREMNEQQALDNQNCHNNNAIPFNITGSQSGDLLKDSQSNCLKNYRKMTSTKPPDPPPGSNYVTTAYNIPSNTKISRVTYKGKDTTDLTPPTYLVSQIRLYSYPGAINVPLMLEFKSENDGTSTWYYSINANGKNWTGYVGKSSGFYGNNGYTPTSALSEKLDEVLCKWYNNVTLNLTKRHSTSHASNRLPYCCTDHKNEYKVSVEEISVNHYHGRSTKFYKHSITGTNLNLAGIFYNENDNYNDRKNIKLHGAPFPISGIQSVCTFYCQMENPVLIYLCGKSPYGGWYKKGSTDDALWTWIPGIHDIKPETHLQNGLECRQWMKLWIYLKDLGCDPLGECTAGITQLDEGKLRQEIREEAVNAIKERSAAKQSAKLGLYPGGRISGSRSTGAASELISGSATRYLPGISGVTPSPVLMGGFNSHDIIEETTSLLTTTGSVSLPETHCGHASGVSTSEAKGPTPHTDEVTLTQSSLPSLTPGTAALVDGGASVGITAILTGAGMYGGPLAGAGATFFGGWKLYNRYKGDPWVRQI
;
A
#
# COMPACT_ATOMS: atom_id res chain seq x y z
N MET A 1 -39.70 30.19 -35.16
CA MET A 1 -39.78 29.38 -33.92
C MET A 1 -39.11 30.18 -32.82
N LYS A 2 -39.88 30.75 -31.88
CA LYS A 2 -39.29 31.30 -30.65
C LYS A 2 -38.82 30.10 -29.80
N ASP A 3 -37.71 30.25 -29.08
CA ASP A 3 -37.18 29.25 -28.15
C ASP A 3 -36.63 27.93 -28.74
N LEU A 4 -36.02 27.98 -29.94
CA LEU A 4 -35.27 26.85 -30.50
C LEU A 4 -33.79 26.90 -30.06
N LEU A 5 -33.32 25.87 -29.37
CA LEU A 5 -31.91 25.68 -29.00
C LEU A 5 -31.21 24.80 -30.03
N THR A 6 -30.15 25.32 -30.67
CA THR A 6 -29.17 24.49 -31.38
C THR A 6 -27.96 24.30 -30.46
N LEU A 7 -27.80 23.09 -29.93
CA LEU A 7 -26.73 22.80 -28.97
C LEU A 7 -25.37 22.72 -29.70
N ASP A 8 -24.41 23.49 -29.23
CA ASP A 8 -22.99 23.27 -29.53
C ASP A 8 -22.38 22.40 -28.43
N VAL A 9 -21.89 21.22 -28.82
CA VAL A 9 -21.30 20.23 -27.92
C VAL A 9 -19.81 20.47 -27.68
N HIS A 10 -19.24 21.57 -28.17
CA HIS A 10 -17.85 21.96 -27.91
C HIS A 10 -17.76 22.99 -26.79
N CYS A 11 -18.22 22.61 -25.59
CA CYS A 11 -18.02 23.41 -24.39
C CYS A 11 -16.54 23.51 -24.04
N SER A 12 -15.95 24.70 -24.21
CA SER A 12 -14.59 25.00 -23.74
C SER A 12 -14.63 25.96 -22.55
N GLY A 13 -14.01 25.56 -21.43
CA GLY A 13 -13.89 26.39 -20.23
C GLY A 13 -15.10 26.37 -19.28
N PRO A 14 -15.15 27.29 -18.28
CA PRO A 14 -16.19 27.28 -17.23
C PRO A 14 -17.58 27.68 -17.72
N LYS A 15 -17.69 28.26 -18.93
CA LYS A 15 -18.94 28.70 -19.54
C LYS A 15 -19.06 28.07 -20.93
N CYS A 16 -20.07 27.23 -21.15
CA CYS A 16 -20.46 26.86 -22.51
C CYS A 16 -21.11 28.07 -23.17
N ILE A 17 -20.52 28.59 -24.25
CA ILE A 17 -21.14 29.62 -25.08
C ILE A 17 -21.91 28.89 -26.18
N CYS A 18 -23.21 29.15 -26.25
CA CYS A 18 -24.04 28.65 -27.35
C CYS A 18 -24.33 29.84 -28.29
N PRO A 19 -23.67 29.91 -29.46
CA PRO A 19 -23.58 31.13 -30.27
C PRO A 19 -24.93 31.68 -30.78
N ASP A 20 -25.97 30.85 -30.87
CA ASP A 20 -27.28 31.24 -31.42
C ASP A 20 -28.37 31.48 -30.36
N ASN A 21 -28.01 31.52 -29.07
CA ASN A 21 -28.98 31.47 -27.98
C ASN A 21 -29.61 32.81 -27.58
N LYS A 22 -29.44 33.87 -28.39
CA LYS A 22 -29.95 35.22 -28.07
C LYS A 22 -31.47 35.27 -27.82
N ASN A 23 -32.21 34.22 -28.21
CA ASN A 23 -33.66 34.16 -28.14
C ASN A 23 -34.21 33.29 -27.01
N ILE A 24 -33.40 32.52 -26.28
CA ILE A 24 -33.90 31.69 -25.16
C ILE A 24 -33.70 32.44 -23.85
N HIS A 25 -34.78 33.01 -23.35
CA HIS A 25 -34.77 33.77 -22.11
C HIS A 25 -34.27 32.90 -20.93
N ASN A 26 -33.31 33.41 -20.16
CA ASN A 26 -32.74 32.78 -18.97
C ASN A 26 -32.11 31.39 -19.16
N LEU A 27 -31.60 31.04 -20.35
CA LEU A 27 -30.84 29.79 -20.48
C LEU A 27 -29.51 29.88 -19.70
N GLU A 28 -29.35 28.99 -18.73
CA GLU A 28 -28.12 28.86 -17.96
C GLU A 28 -27.32 27.63 -18.41
N ALA A 29 -26.01 27.79 -18.60
CA ALA A 29 -25.08 26.68 -18.77
C ALA A 29 -24.18 26.59 -17.53
N LYS A 30 -24.18 25.43 -16.85
CA LYS A 30 -23.43 25.20 -15.61
C LYS A 30 -22.64 23.91 -15.69
N LYS A 31 -21.33 23.97 -15.38
CA LYS A 31 -20.53 22.78 -15.08
C LYS A 31 -21.01 22.21 -13.75
N LYS A 32 -21.42 20.93 -13.72
CA LYS A 32 -21.90 20.24 -12.52
C LYS A 32 -21.03 19.01 -12.23
N PRO A 33 -20.64 18.77 -10.97
CA PRO A 33 -20.08 17.47 -10.60
C PRO A 33 -21.15 16.39 -10.76
N ILE A 34 -20.73 15.18 -11.14
CA ILE A 34 -21.61 14.02 -11.23
C ILE A 34 -21.51 13.28 -9.89
N PRO A 35 -22.62 13.10 -9.14
CA PRO A 35 -22.57 12.44 -7.84
C PRO A 35 -22.06 11.00 -7.97
N ASN A 36 -21.02 10.64 -7.19
CA ASN A 36 -20.41 9.31 -7.18
C ASN A 36 -19.87 8.85 -8.54
N VAL A 37 -19.41 9.80 -9.37
CA VAL A 37 -18.72 9.53 -10.62
C VAL A 37 -17.50 10.44 -10.73
N THR A 38 -16.30 9.87 -10.75
CA THR A 38 -15.03 10.58 -10.90
C THR A 38 -14.46 10.53 -12.33
N ASN A 39 -13.63 11.52 -12.68
CA ASN A 39 -12.97 11.68 -13.98
C ASN A 39 -13.92 11.93 -15.17
N PHE A 40 -15.11 12.45 -14.90
CA PHE A 40 -16.04 12.90 -15.93
C PHE A 40 -16.55 14.30 -15.61
N THR A 41 -16.71 15.10 -16.66
CA THR A 41 -17.24 16.45 -16.58
C THR A 41 -18.64 16.49 -17.21
N LYS A 42 -19.60 17.08 -16.50
CA LYS A 42 -20.97 17.33 -17.00
C LYS A 42 -21.23 18.83 -17.12
N TYR A 43 -21.71 19.26 -18.28
CA TYR A 43 -22.26 20.59 -18.48
C TYR A 43 -23.77 20.49 -18.65
N THR A 44 -24.54 21.24 -17.88
CA THR A 44 -26.01 21.26 -17.96
C THR A 44 -26.47 22.61 -18.48
N HIS A 45 -27.26 22.58 -19.56
CA HIS A 45 -28.00 23.70 -20.12
C HIS A 45 -29.46 23.57 -19.66
N SER A 46 -29.97 24.53 -18.90
CA SER A 46 -31.33 24.50 -18.37
C SER A 46 -31.92 25.89 -18.30
N VAL A 47 -33.24 25.99 -18.36
CA VAL A 47 -33.97 27.22 -18.06
C VAL A 47 -34.58 27.09 -16.64
N PRO A 48 -34.47 28.11 -15.78
CA PRO A 48 -35.05 28.08 -14.43
C PRO A 48 -36.59 28.12 -14.47
N ASP A 49 -37.23 28.05 -13.31
CA ASP A 49 -38.67 28.34 -13.11
C ASP A 49 -39.67 27.48 -13.89
N GLY A 50 -39.25 26.28 -14.31
CA GLY A 50 -40.13 25.34 -15.02
C GLY A 50 -40.44 25.72 -16.46
N TYR A 51 -39.74 26.72 -17.01
CA TYR A 51 -39.79 27.02 -18.44
C TYR A 51 -39.29 25.82 -19.27
N THR A 52 -39.64 25.81 -20.54
CA THR A 52 -39.17 24.81 -21.49
C THR A 52 -38.73 25.47 -22.78
N PHE A 53 -37.82 24.83 -23.49
CA PHE A 53 -37.44 25.21 -24.85
C PHE A 53 -37.58 24.02 -25.80
N THR A 54 -37.46 24.29 -27.10
CA THR A 54 -37.42 23.27 -28.13
C THR A 54 -35.96 22.99 -28.49
N LEU A 55 -35.52 21.74 -28.47
CA LEU A 55 -34.14 21.37 -28.82
C LEU A 55 -34.07 20.91 -30.28
N ASN A 56 -33.23 21.56 -31.07
CA ASN A 56 -32.89 21.12 -32.41
C ASN A 56 -32.17 19.76 -32.36
N LYS A 57 -32.61 18.81 -33.18
CA LYS A 57 -31.96 17.50 -33.27
C LYS A 57 -30.62 17.57 -33.99
N THR A 58 -30.42 18.52 -34.89
CA THR A 58 -29.13 18.74 -35.55
C THR A 58 -28.25 19.61 -34.66
N LEU A 59 -27.11 19.07 -34.23
CA LEU A 59 -26.14 19.75 -33.37
C LEU A 59 -25.25 20.69 -34.19
N ALA A 60 -24.83 21.80 -33.58
CA ALA A 60 -23.93 22.75 -34.21
C ALA A 60 -22.53 22.15 -34.46
N GLY A 61 -21.73 22.81 -35.31
CA GLY A 61 -20.32 22.45 -35.52
C GLY A 61 -20.09 21.04 -36.08
N GLY A 62 -21.07 20.45 -36.76
CA GLY A 62 -20.98 19.07 -37.26
C GLY A 62 -21.11 18.00 -36.18
N GLY A 63 -21.69 18.32 -35.02
CA GLY A 63 -21.90 17.40 -33.90
C GLY A 63 -22.86 16.23 -34.17
N GLY A 64 -23.46 16.15 -35.36
CA GLY A 64 -24.38 15.11 -35.80
C GLY A 64 -25.83 15.33 -35.36
N LYS A 65 -26.65 14.27 -35.38
CA LYS A 65 -28.09 14.37 -35.10
C LYS A 65 -28.57 13.51 -33.93
N ILE A 66 -29.56 13.99 -33.18
CA ILE A 66 -30.16 13.30 -32.04
C ILE A 66 -31.36 12.45 -32.48
N GLY A 67 -31.32 11.15 -32.20
CA GLY A 67 -32.44 10.23 -32.37
C GLY A 67 -32.79 9.96 -33.84
N THR A 68 -31.78 9.80 -34.70
CA THR A 68 -31.97 9.44 -36.11
C THR A 68 -32.40 7.98 -36.24
N THR A 69 -33.71 7.75 -36.24
CA THR A 69 -34.27 6.52 -36.79
C THR A 69 -34.48 6.72 -38.29
N VAL A 70 -34.02 5.79 -39.11
CA VAL A 70 -34.21 5.83 -40.57
C VAL A 70 -35.70 6.04 -40.88
N GLY A 71 -36.03 7.08 -41.65
CA GLY A 71 -37.40 7.43 -42.03
C GLY A 71 -38.20 8.26 -41.03
N SER A 72 -37.66 8.59 -39.85
CA SER A 72 -38.31 9.53 -38.93
C SER A 72 -38.05 10.98 -39.36
N PRO A 73 -39.08 11.84 -39.41
CA PRO A 73 -38.89 13.25 -39.75
C PRO A 73 -38.00 13.93 -38.69
N ASP A 74 -37.16 14.87 -39.16
CA ASP A 74 -36.21 15.64 -38.33
C ASP A 74 -36.94 16.72 -37.51
N VAL A 75 -37.82 16.26 -36.62
CA VAL A 75 -38.66 17.11 -35.77
C VAL A 75 -37.88 17.45 -34.50
N PRO A 76 -37.69 18.75 -34.19
CA PRO A 76 -37.09 19.18 -32.92
C PRO A 76 -37.79 18.57 -31.70
N ILE A 77 -37.05 18.37 -30.62
CA ILE A 77 -37.58 17.78 -29.37
C ILE A 77 -38.28 18.89 -28.57
N PRO A 78 -39.62 18.86 -28.42
CA PRO A 78 -40.34 19.92 -27.71
C PRO A 78 -40.26 19.74 -26.19
N LYS A 79 -40.64 20.79 -25.45
CA LYS A 79 -40.81 20.78 -23.99
C LYS A 79 -39.55 20.30 -23.21
N VAL A 80 -38.36 20.66 -23.68
CA VAL A 80 -37.10 20.33 -23.01
C VAL A 80 -36.89 21.28 -21.83
N THR A 81 -36.64 20.73 -20.65
CA THR A 81 -36.32 21.50 -19.43
C THR A 81 -34.82 21.57 -19.16
N GLY A 82 -34.05 20.59 -19.66
CA GLY A 82 -32.60 20.62 -19.56
C GLY A 82 -31.89 19.63 -20.47
N VAL A 83 -30.68 19.98 -20.87
CA VAL A 83 -29.77 19.15 -21.66
C VAL A 83 -28.44 19.07 -20.93
N SER A 84 -27.89 17.88 -20.77
CA SER A 84 -26.57 17.66 -20.20
C SER A 84 -25.64 17.06 -21.23
N VAL A 85 -24.42 17.58 -21.33
CA VAL A 85 -23.33 17.08 -22.17
C VAL A 85 -22.23 16.55 -21.27
N TYR A 86 -21.79 15.33 -21.54
CA TYR A 86 -20.81 14.63 -20.70
C TYR A 86 -19.52 14.40 -21.47
N TYR A 87 -18.41 14.62 -20.77
CA TYR A 87 -17.05 14.47 -21.27
C TYR A 87 -16.28 13.56 -20.32
N TRP A 88 -15.36 12.79 -20.88
CA TRP A 88 -14.33 12.12 -20.08
C TRP A 88 -13.16 13.07 -19.89
N ASP A 89 -12.65 13.21 -18.66
CA ASP A 89 -11.59 14.17 -18.36
C ASP A 89 -10.26 13.82 -19.04
N GLY A 90 -10.08 12.56 -19.48
CA GLY A 90 -8.94 12.15 -20.31
C GLY A 90 -8.98 12.66 -21.76
N VAL A 91 -10.16 13.07 -22.26
CA VAL A 91 -10.36 13.72 -23.57
C VAL A 91 -11.50 14.75 -23.44
N PRO A 92 -11.25 15.89 -22.75
CA PRO A 92 -12.31 16.81 -22.35
C PRO A 92 -12.95 17.58 -23.52
N THR A 93 -12.41 17.44 -24.73
CA THR A 93 -12.93 18.05 -25.95
C THR A 93 -13.92 17.15 -26.69
N ASN A 94 -14.05 15.88 -26.30
CA ASN A 94 -14.85 14.89 -27.01
C ASN A 94 -16.08 14.50 -26.19
N PRO A 95 -17.29 15.00 -26.51
CA PRO A 95 -18.50 14.62 -25.80
C PRO A 95 -18.83 13.15 -26.08
N ILE A 96 -19.21 12.41 -25.03
CA ILE A 96 -19.45 10.97 -25.08
C ILE A 96 -20.90 10.57 -24.78
N LEU A 97 -21.66 11.43 -24.09
CA LEU A 97 -23.05 11.16 -23.73
C LEU A 97 -23.84 12.47 -23.74
N LEU A 98 -25.11 12.41 -24.13
CA LEU A 98 -26.09 13.47 -23.92
C LEU A 98 -27.19 12.98 -22.98
N GLY A 99 -27.69 13.84 -22.10
CA GLY A 99 -28.86 13.57 -21.27
C GLY A 99 -29.91 14.64 -21.50
N ILE A 100 -31.09 14.28 -22.00
CA ILE A 100 -32.15 15.23 -22.35
C ILE A 100 -33.33 15.01 -21.41
N THR A 101 -33.68 16.04 -20.63
CA THR A 101 -34.82 16.03 -19.72
C THR A 101 -35.96 16.84 -20.32
N THR A 102 -37.14 16.23 -20.42
CA THR A 102 -38.37 16.89 -20.87
C THR A 102 -39.33 17.11 -19.72
N GLN A 103 -40.23 18.06 -19.90
CA GLN A 103 -41.29 18.36 -18.95
C GLN A 103 -42.15 17.11 -18.70
N GLY A 104 -42.37 16.77 -17.43
CA GLY A 104 -43.17 15.62 -17.01
C GLY A 104 -42.39 14.31 -16.78
N SER A 105 -41.21 14.12 -17.41
CA SER A 105 -40.39 12.92 -17.18
C SER A 105 -39.64 12.97 -15.84
N GLY A 106 -39.08 14.13 -15.48
CA GLY A 106 -38.18 14.30 -14.33
C GLY A 106 -36.82 13.58 -14.46
N THR A 107 -36.74 12.55 -15.30
CA THR A 107 -35.53 11.76 -15.55
C THR A 107 -35.02 12.04 -16.97
N PRO A 108 -33.71 12.24 -17.17
CA PRO A 108 -33.13 12.40 -18.49
C PRO A 108 -33.20 11.10 -19.30
N ILE A 109 -33.47 11.22 -20.60
CA ILE A 109 -33.19 10.16 -21.58
C ILE A 109 -31.74 10.34 -22.04
N TYR A 110 -30.95 9.28 -21.93
CA TYR A 110 -29.55 9.30 -22.37
C TYR A 110 -29.42 8.91 -23.84
N TYR A 111 -28.54 9.62 -24.55
CA TYR A 111 -28.21 9.36 -25.94
C TYR A 111 -26.70 9.12 -26.04
N ALA A 112 -26.35 7.94 -26.53
CA ALA A 112 -24.99 7.51 -26.81
C ALA A 112 -24.53 8.05 -28.17
N ARG A 113 -23.25 8.42 -28.26
CA ARG A 113 -22.65 8.81 -29.54
C ARG A 113 -22.34 7.58 -30.37
N SER A 114 -22.67 7.65 -31.66
CA SER A 114 -22.30 6.60 -32.60
C SER A 114 -20.78 6.55 -32.84
N SER A 115 -20.21 5.34 -32.90
CA SER A 115 -18.80 5.15 -33.26
C SER A 115 -18.58 5.25 -34.77
N TYR A 116 -19.64 5.09 -35.57
CA TYR A 116 -19.59 5.08 -37.05
C TYR A 116 -20.14 6.35 -37.67
N ALA A 117 -20.98 7.08 -36.93
CA ALA A 117 -21.61 8.32 -37.35
C ALA A 117 -21.52 9.32 -36.20
N ASN A 118 -21.60 10.62 -36.48
CA ASN A 118 -21.69 11.62 -35.42
C ASN A 118 -23.08 11.66 -34.74
N ASP A 119 -23.97 10.73 -35.08
CA ASP A 119 -25.34 10.69 -34.57
C ASP A 119 -25.44 10.13 -33.14
N TRP A 120 -26.52 10.50 -32.46
CA TRP A 120 -26.76 10.19 -31.06
C TRP A 120 -28.01 9.36 -30.91
N THR A 121 -27.90 8.17 -30.32
CA THR A 121 -29.01 7.22 -30.22
C THR A 121 -29.21 6.73 -28.78
N PRO A 122 -30.46 6.64 -28.28
CA PRO A 122 -30.71 6.09 -26.96
C PRO A 122 -30.62 4.56 -26.94
N ALA A 123 -30.62 3.90 -28.11
CA ALA A 123 -30.69 2.45 -28.21
C ALA A 123 -29.52 1.72 -27.52
N TRP A 124 -28.33 2.35 -27.48
CA TRP A 124 -27.10 1.70 -26.99
C TRP A 124 -26.83 1.88 -25.50
N VAL A 125 -27.59 2.76 -24.85
CA VAL A 125 -27.54 3.02 -23.41
C VAL A 125 -28.92 2.89 -22.78
N ARG A 126 -29.85 2.24 -23.49
CA ARG A 126 -31.17 1.91 -22.99
C ARG A 126 -31.01 1.05 -21.74
N GLU A 127 -31.75 1.36 -20.70
CA GLU A 127 -31.76 0.65 -19.39
C GLU A 127 -30.51 0.85 -18.53
N MET A 128 -29.47 1.52 -19.04
CA MET A 128 -28.28 1.85 -18.26
C MET A 128 -28.52 3.07 -17.36
N ASN A 129 -27.99 3.05 -16.14
CA ASN A 129 -27.89 4.27 -15.33
C ASN A 129 -26.81 5.22 -15.86
N GLU A 130 -26.75 6.45 -15.35
CA GLU A 130 -25.82 7.50 -15.79
C GLU A 130 -24.36 7.01 -15.81
N GLN A 131 -23.92 6.31 -14.77
CA GLN A 131 -22.55 5.80 -14.66
C GLN A 131 -22.27 4.66 -15.66
N GLN A 132 -23.18 3.70 -15.80
CA GLN A 132 -23.05 2.60 -16.75
C GLN A 132 -23.01 3.12 -18.19
N ALA A 133 -23.84 4.12 -18.51
CA ALA A 133 -23.84 4.78 -19.82
C ALA A 133 -22.50 5.49 -20.10
N LEU A 134 -21.95 6.20 -19.11
CA LEU A 134 -20.63 6.84 -19.21
C LEU A 134 -19.51 5.83 -19.43
N ASP A 135 -19.45 4.75 -18.64
CA ASP A 135 -18.43 3.72 -18.80
C ASP A 135 -18.55 3.01 -20.16
N ASN A 136 -19.79 2.73 -20.61
CA ASN A 136 -20.05 2.11 -21.91
C ASN A 136 -19.56 3.00 -23.06
N GLN A 137 -19.90 4.29 -23.02
CA GLN A 137 -19.51 5.25 -24.05
C GLN A 137 -18.02 5.55 -24.04
N ASN A 138 -17.39 5.62 -22.87
CA ASN A 138 -15.95 5.84 -22.79
C ASN A 138 -15.16 4.63 -23.30
N CYS A 139 -15.66 3.41 -23.05
CA CYS A 139 -15.08 2.19 -23.58
C CYS A 139 -15.17 2.15 -25.12
N HIS A 140 -16.31 2.52 -25.72
CA HIS A 140 -16.48 2.53 -27.18
C HIS A 140 -15.72 3.67 -27.87
N ASN A 141 -15.77 4.88 -27.33
CA ASN A 141 -15.33 6.09 -28.05
C ASN A 141 -13.88 6.49 -27.72
N ASN A 142 -13.37 6.14 -26.53
CA ASN A 142 -12.04 6.53 -26.08
C ASN A 142 -11.16 5.33 -25.69
N ASN A 143 -11.63 4.10 -25.92
CA ASN A 143 -10.99 2.87 -25.48
C ASN A 143 -10.62 2.88 -23.99
N ALA A 144 -11.45 3.49 -23.14
CA ALA A 144 -11.15 3.67 -21.73
C ALA A 144 -12.11 2.86 -20.84
N ILE A 145 -11.56 2.04 -19.94
CA ILE A 145 -12.34 1.14 -19.06
C ILE A 145 -12.16 1.49 -17.59
N PRO A 146 -13.18 1.28 -16.73
CA PRO A 146 -13.01 1.39 -15.29
C PRO A 146 -12.24 0.16 -14.75
N PHE A 147 -11.43 0.37 -13.71
CA PHE A 147 -10.79 -0.72 -12.96
C PHE A 147 -11.30 -0.76 -11.52
N ASN A 148 -11.87 -1.88 -11.10
CA ASN A 148 -12.45 -2.04 -9.78
C ASN A 148 -11.58 -2.93 -8.89
N ILE A 149 -10.97 -2.34 -7.87
CA ILE A 149 -10.27 -3.06 -6.81
C ILE A 149 -11.32 -3.72 -5.92
N THR A 150 -11.36 -5.05 -5.90
CA THR A 150 -12.32 -5.84 -5.10
C THR A 150 -11.76 -6.30 -3.77
N GLY A 151 -10.43 -6.32 -3.64
CA GLY A 151 -9.70 -6.70 -2.43
C GLY A 151 -8.22 -6.31 -2.51
N SER A 152 -7.42 -6.68 -1.52
CA SER A 152 -5.98 -6.35 -1.50
C SER A 152 -5.21 -6.96 -2.68
N GLN A 153 -5.63 -8.14 -3.14
CA GLN A 153 -4.99 -8.90 -4.20
C GLN A 153 -5.89 -9.08 -5.43
N SER A 154 -7.09 -8.50 -5.43
CA SER A 154 -8.07 -8.73 -6.48
C SER A 154 -8.59 -7.45 -7.10
N GLY A 155 -8.59 -7.43 -8.43
CA GLY A 155 -9.16 -6.41 -9.29
C GLY A 155 -10.01 -7.07 -10.38
N ASP A 156 -11.02 -6.36 -10.85
CA ASP A 156 -11.90 -6.80 -11.93
C ASP A 156 -12.49 -5.58 -12.65
N LEU A 157 -13.22 -5.81 -13.74
CA LEU A 157 -14.20 -4.86 -14.24
C LEU A 157 -15.43 -4.83 -13.32
N LEU A 158 -16.32 -3.87 -13.53
CA LEU A 158 -17.58 -3.80 -12.79
C LEU A 158 -18.52 -4.93 -13.24
N LYS A 159 -18.70 -5.96 -12.38
CA LYS A 159 -19.48 -7.17 -12.68
C LYS A 159 -20.93 -6.88 -13.08
N ASP A 160 -21.56 -5.92 -12.41
CA ASP A 160 -22.95 -5.51 -12.66
C ASP A 160 -23.07 -4.48 -13.79
N SER A 161 -22.01 -4.27 -14.57
CA SER A 161 -22.08 -3.35 -15.70
C SER A 161 -23.00 -3.93 -16.78
N GLN A 162 -23.91 -3.12 -17.30
CA GLN A 162 -24.68 -3.46 -18.49
C GLN A 162 -23.94 -3.14 -19.80
N SER A 163 -22.72 -2.59 -19.72
CA SER A 163 -21.94 -2.22 -20.90
C SER A 163 -21.58 -3.43 -21.77
N ASN A 164 -22.03 -3.41 -23.01
CA ASN A 164 -21.66 -4.39 -24.02
C ASN A 164 -20.14 -4.34 -24.32
N CYS A 165 -19.57 -3.14 -24.38
CA CYS A 165 -18.14 -2.92 -24.60
C CYS A 165 -17.26 -3.63 -23.57
N LEU A 166 -17.56 -3.41 -22.28
CA LEU A 166 -16.81 -4.02 -21.17
C LEU A 166 -16.98 -5.53 -21.13
N LYS A 167 -18.18 -6.04 -21.44
CA LYS A 167 -18.45 -7.49 -21.45
C LYS A 167 -17.77 -8.22 -22.58
N ASN A 168 -17.73 -7.65 -23.77
CA ASN A 168 -17.42 -8.42 -24.98
C ASN A 168 -16.09 -8.05 -25.65
N TYR A 169 -15.57 -6.83 -25.45
CA TYR A 169 -14.43 -6.34 -26.23
C TYR A 169 -13.20 -6.01 -25.40
N ARG A 170 -13.39 -5.43 -24.20
CA ARG A 170 -12.28 -4.95 -23.36
C ARG A 170 -12.09 -5.77 -22.10
N LYS A 171 -12.05 -7.09 -22.25
CA LYS A 171 -11.86 -8.02 -21.13
C LYS A 171 -10.43 -7.93 -20.59
N MET A 172 -10.31 -7.67 -19.30
CA MET A 172 -9.05 -7.78 -18.56
C MET A 172 -8.78 -9.25 -18.21
N THR A 173 -7.52 -9.67 -18.24
CA THR A 173 -7.13 -11.03 -17.87
C THR A 173 -6.12 -11.02 -16.73
N SER A 174 -6.32 -11.88 -15.74
CA SER A 174 -5.29 -12.13 -14.73
C SER A 174 -4.08 -12.76 -15.42
N THR A 175 -2.88 -12.32 -15.05
CA THR A 175 -1.62 -12.86 -15.61
C THR A 175 -0.71 -13.32 -14.47
N LYS A 176 0.34 -14.07 -14.82
CA LYS A 176 1.39 -14.42 -13.86
C LYS A 176 2.03 -13.11 -13.37
N PRO A 177 1.93 -12.78 -12.07
CA PRO A 177 2.59 -11.60 -11.55
C PRO A 177 4.12 -11.74 -11.64
N PRO A 178 4.87 -10.63 -11.63
CA PRO A 178 6.31 -10.71 -11.40
C PRO A 178 6.59 -11.38 -10.05
N ASP A 179 7.84 -11.77 -9.84
CA ASP A 179 8.28 -12.27 -8.54
C ASP A 179 7.92 -11.26 -7.44
N PRO A 180 7.62 -11.71 -6.20
CA PRO A 180 7.38 -10.81 -5.09
C PRO A 180 8.57 -9.87 -4.84
N PRO A 181 8.32 -8.62 -4.41
CA PRO A 181 9.39 -7.73 -3.98
C PRO A 181 10.26 -8.39 -2.90
N PRO A 182 11.61 -8.27 -2.99
CA PRO A 182 12.52 -9.01 -2.12
C PRO A 182 12.42 -8.55 -0.66
N GLY A 183 12.83 -9.41 0.28
CA GLY A 183 13.03 -8.99 1.67
C GLY A 183 11.77 -8.73 2.49
N SER A 184 10.60 -9.23 2.09
CA SER A 184 9.36 -9.19 2.88
C SER A 184 8.35 -10.23 2.37
N ASN A 185 7.13 -10.22 2.92
CA ASN A 185 6.01 -11.10 2.54
C ASN A 185 5.01 -10.40 1.62
N TYR A 186 5.49 -9.47 0.78
CA TYR A 186 4.62 -8.81 -0.18
C TYR A 186 4.06 -9.80 -1.19
N VAL A 187 2.84 -9.55 -1.65
CA VAL A 187 2.21 -10.33 -2.71
C VAL A 187 1.84 -9.37 -3.83
N THR A 188 2.28 -9.71 -5.04
CA THR A 188 1.94 -8.97 -6.26
C THR A 188 0.86 -9.72 -7.01
N THR A 189 -0.18 -9.03 -7.44
CA THR A 189 -1.11 -9.53 -8.47
C THR A 189 -1.08 -8.63 -9.69
N ALA A 190 -1.27 -9.22 -10.87
CA ALA A 190 -1.11 -8.51 -12.13
C ALA A 190 -2.25 -8.83 -13.09
N TYR A 191 -2.66 -7.82 -13.85
CA TYR A 191 -3.73 -7.89 -14.82
C TYR A 191 -3.25 -7.35 -16.15
N ASN A 192 -3.32 -8.16 -17.20
CA ASN A 192 -3.09 -7.72 -18.56
C ASN A 192 -4.32 -6.95 -19.05
N ILE A 193 -4.05 -5.77 -19.59
CA ILE A 193 -5.05 -4.90 -20.19
C ILE A 193 -4.97 -5.08 -21.71
N PRO A 194 -6.11 -5.18 -22.42
CA PRO A 194 -6.09 -5.26 -23.89
C PRO A 194 -5.32 -4.08 -24.51
N SER A 195 -4.64 -4.31 -25.63
CA SER A 195 -3.90 -3.27 -26.33
C SER A 195 -4.78 -2.07 -26.69
N ASN A 196 -4.15 -0.89 -26.76
CA ASN A 196 -4.85 0.36 -27.06
C ASN A 196 -6.01 0.63 -26.09
N THR A 197 -5.81 0.39 -24.79
CA THR A 197 -6.80 0.64 -23.74
C THR A 197 -6.27 1.62 -22.70
N LYS A 198 -7.12 2.55 -22.27
CA LYS A 198 -6.85 3.50 -21.17
C LYS A 198 -7.67 3.11 -19.94
N ILE A 199 -7.34 3.67 -18.79
CA ILE A 199 -8.14 3.49 -17.57
C ILE A 199 -8.93 4.77 -17.31
N SER A 200 -10.25 4.68 -17.31
CA SER A 200 -11.13 5.84 -17.14
C SER A 200 -11.21 6.31 -15.69
N ARG A 201 -11.32 5.36 -14.76
CA ARG A 201 -11.43 5.59 -13.32
C ARG A 201 -11.07 4.32 -12.54
N VAL A 202 -10.77 4.48 -11.27
CA VAL A 202 -10.58 3.37 -10.33
C VAL A 202 -11.65 3.41 -9.25
N THR A 203 -12.25 2.27 -8.98
CA THR A 203 -13.18 2.08 -7.87
C THR A 203 -12.63 1.08 -6.86
N TYR A 204 -13.10 1.17 -5.62
CA TYR A 204 -12.90 0.17 -4.59
C TYR A 204 -14.24 -0.42 -4.16
N LYS A 205 -14.42 -1.73 -4.38
CA LYS A 205 -15.67 -2.46 -4.12
C LYS A 205 -16.89 -1.76 -4.72
N GLY A 206 -16.74 -1.32 -5.98
CA GLY A 206 -17.78 -0.63 -6.76
C GLY A 206 -18.02 0.83 -6.37
N LYS A 207 -17.31 1.38 -5.38
CA LYS A 207 -17.41 2.78 -4.96
C LYS A 207 -16.22 3.57 -5.48
N ASP A 208 -16.44 4.82 -5.88
CA ASP A 208 -15.36 5.66 -6.36
C ASP A 208 -14.26 5.89 -5.31
N THR A 209 -13.04 5.96 -5.82
CA THR A 209 -11.86 6.37 -5.04
C THR A 209 -11.72 7.90 -5.09
N THR A 210 -11.14 8.45 -4.03
CA THR A 210 -10.74 9.86 -3.94
C THR A 210 -9.25 9.99 -4.24
N ASP A 211 -8.88 11.07 -4.92
CA ASP A 211 -7.48 11.46 -5.18
C ASP A 211 -6.67 10.44 -6.01
N LEU A 212 -7.35 9.52 -6.71
CA LEU A 212 -6.78 8.63 -7.71
C LEU A 212 -7.27 9.03 -9.11
N THR A 213 -6.42 9.76 -9.83
CA THR A 213 -6.65 10.09 -11.24
C THR A 213 -5.80 9.15 -12.09
N PRO A 214 -6.37 8.14 -12.78
CA PRO A 214 -5.58 7.23 -13.61
C PRO A 214 -4.81 7.95 -14.71
N PRO A 215 -3.72 7.36 -15.23
CA PRO A 215 -3.01 7.95 -16.35
C PRO A 215 -3.87 7.99 -17.61
N THR A 216 -3.63 9.01 -18.46
CA THR A 216 -4.32 9.19 -19.74
C THR A 216 -3.67 8.45 -20.91
N TYR A 217 -2.50 7.82 -20.68
CA TYR A 217 -1.81 6.99 -21.66
C TYR A 217 -2.42 5.58 -21.76
N LEU A 218 -1.99 4.82 -22.78
CA LEU A 218 -2.37 3.43 -22.98
C LEU A 218 -1.73 2.52 -21.92
N VAL A 219 -2.52 1.76 -21.20
CA VAL A 219 -2.06 0.88 -20.12
C VAL A 219 -2.00 -0.55 -20.64
N SER A 220 -0.84 -1.19 -20.51
CA SER A 220 -0.63 -2.61 -20.85
C SER A 220 -0.90 -3.53 -19.68
N GLN A 221 -0.63 -3.07 -18.45
CA GLN A 221 -0.74 -3.90 -17.25
C GLN A 221 -1.09 -3.06 -16.02
N ILE A 222 -1.91 -3.62 -15.14
CA ILE A 222 -2.16 -3.10 -13.79
C ILE A 222 -1.57 -4.07 -12.77
N ARG A 223 -0.84 -3.59 -11.77
CA ARG A 223 -0.33 -4.42 -10.67
C ARG A 223 -0.80 -3.91 -9.31
N LEU A 224 -1.17 -4.85 -8.44
CA LEU A 224 -1.53 -4.61 -7.05
C LEU A 224 -0.44 -5.17 -6.14
N TYR A 225 0.08 -4.34 -5.25
CA TYR A 225 1.04 -4.75 -4.23
C TYR A 225 0.31 -4.81 -2.90
N SER A 226 0.30 -5.98 -2.30
CA SER A 226 -0.42 -6.24 -1.06
C SER A 226 0.52 -6.82 -0.01
N TYR A 227 0.03 -6.83 1.22
CA TYR A 227 0.73 -7.37 2.36
C TYR A 227 -0.27 -8.18 3.20
N PRO A 228 0.09 -9.37 3.71
CA PRO A 228 -0.81 -10.21 4.50
C PRO A 228 -1.47 -9.51 5.70
N GLY A 229 -0.81 -8.51 6.30
CA GLY A 229 -1.40 -7.69 7.36
C GLY A 229 -2.34 -6.59 6.89
N ALA A 230 -2.38 -6.29 5.60
CA ALA A 230 -3.22 -5.29 4.96
C ALA A 230 -4.22 -5.95 4.01
N ILE A 231 -5.06 -6.85 4.56
CA ILE A 231 -5.91 -7.75 3.75
C ILE A 231 -6.99 -7.06 2.92
N ASN A 232 -7.40 -5.84 3.27
CA ASN A 232 -8.57 -5.20 2.67
C ASN A 232 -8.26 -4.41 1.39
N VAL A 233 -7.07 -3.83 1.30
CA VAL A 233 -6.71 -2.85 0.28
C VAL A 233 -5.25 -3.07 -0.14
N PRO A 234 -4.90 -2.95 -1.42
CA PRO A 234 -3.50 -2.98 -1.83
C PRO A 234 -2.74 -1.81 -1.19
N LEU A 235 -1.50 -2.04 -0.80
CA LEU A 235 -0.61 -0.97 -0.35
C LEU A 235 -0.29 -0.02 -1.50
N MET A 236 0.00 -0.57 -2.68
CA MET A 236 0.35 0.20 -3.88
C MET A 236 -0.37 -0.35 -5.11
N LEU A 237 -0.59 0.54 -6.08
CA LEU A 237 -1.19 0.28 -7.38
C LEU A 237 -0.25 0.85 -8.46
N GLU A 238 0.04 0.04 -9.46
CA GLU A 238 0.87 0.41 -10.62
C GLU A 238 0.05 0.35 -11.91
N PHE A 239 0.16 1.38 -12.74
CA PHE A 239 -0.30 1.40 -14.13
C PHE A 239 0.90 1.41 -15.06
N LYS A 240 1.18 0.29 -15.73
CA LYS A 240 2.28 0.18 -16.68
C LYS A 240 1.84 0.64 -18.07
N SER A 241 2.58 1.56 -18.66
CA SER A 241 2.40 2.09 -20.01
C SER A 241 2.64 1.00 -21.06
N GLU A 242 1.85 1.03 -22.13
CA GLU A 242 2.02 0.17 -23.31
C GLU A 242 3.17 0.64 -24.20
N ASN A 243 3.44 1.95 -24.25
CA ASN A 243 4.32 2.53 -25.27
C ASN A 243 5.81 2.53 -24.87
N ASP A 244 6.10 2.93 -23.63
CA ASP A 244 7.47 3.21 -23.16
C ASP A 244 7.84 2.39 -21.91
N GLY A 245 6.93 1.54 -21.44
CA GLY A 245 7.11 0.74 -20.23
C GLY A 245 7.20 1.55 -18.94
N THR A 246 6.97 2.86 -18.98
CA THR A 246 6.91 3.70 -17.77
C THR A 246 5.72 3.33 -16.91
N SER A 247 5.76 3.70 -15.64
CA SER A 247 4.72 3.35 -14.69
C SER A 247 4.26 4.54 -13.86
N THR A 248 2.94 4.69 -13.74
CA THR A 248 2.30 5.60 -12.79
C THR A 248 1.90 4.83 -11.56
N TRP A 249 2.19 5.39 -10.39
CA TRP A 249 2.08 4.70 -9.11
C TRP A 249 1.19 5.45 -8.14
N TYR A 250 0.38 4.71 -7.39
CA TYR A 250 -0.43 5.22 -6.29
C TYR A 250 -0.22 4.35 -5.06
N TYR A 251 -0.32 4.95 -3.87
CA TYR A 251 -0.37 4.19 -2.63
C TYR A 251 -1.63 4.54 -1.83
N SER A 252 -2.15 3.55 -1.13
CA SER A 252 -3.32 3.71 -0.27
C SER A 252 -2.89 4.38 1.03
N ILE A 253 -3.67 5.39 1.46
CA ILE A 253 -3.34 6.14 2.68
C ILE A 253 -4.12 5.65 3.90
N ASN A 254 -4.99 4.65 3.74
CA ASN A 254 -5.71 4.02 4.83
C ASN A 254 -6.30 2.66 4.43
N ALA A 255 -6.72 1.90 5.44
CA ALA A 255 -7.30 0.57 5.27
C ALA A 255 -8.69 0.55 4.59
N ASN A 256 -9.32 1.71 4.34
CA ASN A 256 -10.67 1.75 3.74
C ASN A 256 -10.66 1.68 2.20
N GLY A 257 -9.48 1.82 1.57
CA GLY A 257 -9.30 1.68 0.13
C GLY A 257 -9.92 2.77 -0.74
N LYS A 258 -10.51 3.80 -0.14
CA LYS A 258 -11.08 4.93 -0.89
C LYS A 258 -10.06 6.01 -1.17
N ASN A 259 -9.11 6.24 -0.28
CA ASN A 259 -8.18 7.36 -0.41
C ASN A 259 -6.82 6.88 -0.89
N TRP A 260 -6.33 7.55 -1.92
CA TRP A 260 -5.07 7.24 -2.57
C TRP A 260 -4.27 8.51 -2.75
N THR A 261 -2.99 8.36 -3.01
CA THR A 261 -2.18 9.49 -3.42
C THR A 261 -1.13 9.04 -4.42
N GLY A 262 -0.85 9.91 -5.41
CA GLY A 262 0.13 9.65 -6.44
C GLY A 262 1.54 9.64 -5.86
N TYR A 263 2.34 8.68 -6.30
CA TYR A 263 3.77 8.68 -6.00
C TYR A 263 4.49 9.68 -6.91
N VAL A 264 4.99 10.75 -6.29
CA VAL A 264 5.79 11.78 -6.96
C VAL A 264 7.26 11.48 -6.72
N GLY A 265 7.82 10.55 -7.50
CA GLY A 265 9.22 10.15 -7.37
C GLY A 265 9.70 9.39 -8.60
N LYS A 266 11.02 9.19 -8.71
CA LYS A 266 11.59 8.34 -9.77
C LYS A 266 11.22 6.89 -9.47
N SER A 267 10.42 6.28 -10.35
CA SER A 267 10.11 4.84 -10.31
C SER A 267 11.17 3.99 -11.01
N SER A 268 12.18 4.63 -11.62
CA SER A 268 13.25 4.02 -12.42
C SER A 268 14.19 3.08 -11.66
N GLY A 269 13.96 2.86 -10.36
CA GLY A 269 14.72 1.91 -9.55
C GLY A 269 13.91 0.74 -9.01
N PHE A 270 12.59 0.70 -9.20
CA PHE A 270 11.73 -0.36 -8.63
C PHE A 270 11.87 -1.70 -9.33
N TYR A 271 12.36 -1.70 -10.57
CA TYR A 271 12.64 -2.90 -11.34
C TYR A 271 14.08 -2.87 -11.85
N GLY A 272 14.68 -4.05 -11.97
CA GLY A 272 15.94 -4.22 -12.67
C GLY A 272 15.82 -3.91 -14.17
N ASN A 273 16.93 -3.99 -14.88
CA ASN A 273 17.02 -3.65 -16.31
C ASN A 273 16.06 -4.45 -17.21
N ASN A 274 15.59 -5.61 -16.75
CA ASN A 274 14.59 -6.40 -17.49
C ASN A 274 13.16 -5.82 -17.38
N GLY A 275 12.90 -4.87 -16.48
CA GLY A 275 11.58 -4.27 -16.26
C GLY A 275 10.55 -5.20 -15.60
N TYR A 276 10.98 -6.35 -15.08
CA TYR A 276 10.09 -7.36 -14.47
C TYR A 276 10.55 -7.82 -13.08
N THR A 277 11.85 -7.83 -12.79
CA THR A 277 12.37 -8.25 -11.47
C THR A 277 12.32 -7.07 -10.51
N PRO A 278 11.51 -7.12 -9.44
CA PRO A 278 11.52 -6.07 -8.44
C PRO A 278 12.87 -5.95 -7.75
N THR A 279 13.20 -4.75 -7.30
CA THR A 279 14.41 -4.46 -6.53
C THR A 279 14.07 -4.19 -5.06
N SER A 280 15.10 -4.10 -4.21
CA SER A 280 14.98 -3.64 -2.83
C SER A 280 14.32 -2.25 -2.71
N ALA A 281 14.47 -1.37 -3.70
CA ALA A 281 13.88 -0.04 -3.69
C ALA A 281 12.34 -0.06 -3.70
N LEU A 282 11.73 -1.03 -4.40
CA LEU A 282 10.28 -1.21 -4.36
C LEU A 282 9.83 -1.70 -2.98
N SER A 283 10.56 -2.67 -2.40
CA SER A 283 10.27 -3.19 -1.07
C SER A 283 10.37 -2.10 0.00
N GLU A 284 11.37 -1.23 -0.06
CA GLU A 284 11.51 -0.10 0.88
C GLU A 284 10.39 0.92 0.74
N LYS A 285 9.92 1.17 -0.49
CA LYS A 285 8.75 2.02 -0.68
C LYS A 285 7.50 1.40 -0.06
N LEU A 286 7.32 0.09 -0.20
CA LEU A 286 6.22 -0.62 0.43
C LEU A 286 6.34 -0.62 1.97
N ASP A 287 7.56 -0.72 2.51
CA ASP A 287 7.82 -0.60 3.96
C ASP A 287 7.47 0.82 4.47
N GLU A 288 7.81 1.86 3.70
CA GLU A 288 7.46 3.24 4.02
C GLU A 288 5.94 3.42 4.09
N VAL A 289 5.20 2.88 3.11
CA VAL A 289 3.72 2.91 3.08
C VAL A 289 3.14 2.17 4.28
N LEU A 290 3.68 0.99 4.64
CA LEU A 290 3.27 0.23 5.83
C LEU A 290 3.53 1.00 7.14
N CYS A 291 4.73 1.55 7.32
CA CYS A 291 5.10 2.31 8.52
C CYS A 291 4.24 3.56 8.67
N LYS A 292 3.95 4.26 7.56
CA LYS A 292 3.17 5.50 7.54
C LYS A 292 1.68 5.30 7.80
N TRP A 293 1.04 4.38 7.08
CA TRP A 293 -0.43 4.33 7.04
C TRP A 293 -1.04 3.13 7.75
N TYR A 294 -0.24 2.13 8.11
CA TYR A 294 -0.74 0.84 8.61
C TYR A 294 -0.21 0.48 10.00
N ASN A 295 0.54 1.33 10.70
CA ASN A 295 1.12 1.03 12.01
C ASN A 295 1.92 -0.28 12.04
N ASN A 296 2.67 -0.51 10.96
CA ASN A 296 3.43 -1.73 10.73
C ASN A 296 4.90 -1.34 10.53
N VAL A 297 5.83 -1.92 11.29
CA VAL A 297 7.27 -1.62 11.17
C VAL A 297 8.02 -2.81 10.58
N THR A 298 8.87 -2.56 9.60
CA THR A 298 9.80 -3.57 9.08
C THR A 298 11.19 -3.30 9.65
N LEU A 299 11.84 -4.32 10.21
CA LEU A 299 13.16 -4.19 10.81
C LEU A 299 14.26 -4.60 9.84
N ASN A 300 15.23 -3.70 9.64
CA ASN A 300 16.48 -3.99 8.96
C ASN A 300 17.54 -4.44 9.99
N LEU A 301 17.96 -5.69 9.93
CA LEU A 301 18.99 -6.30 10.79
C LEU A 301 20.34 -6.42 10.07
N THR A 302 20.59 -5.64 9.02
CA THR A 302 21.93 -5.56 8.40
C THR A 302 22.93 -5.03 9.42
N LYS A 303 24.08 -5.69 9.61
CA LYS A 303 25.04 -5.34 10.67
C LYS A 303 25.53 -3.90 10.58
N ARG A 304 25.87 -3.40 9.39
CA ARG A 304 26.25 -2.00 9.19
C ARG A 304 25.12 -1.02 9.53
N HIS A 305 23.88 -1.41 9.29
CA HIS A 305 22.71 -0.62 9.68
C HIS A 305 22.58 -0.56 11.21
N SER A 306 22.63 -1.70 11.89
CA SER A 306 22.52 -1.81 13.34
C SER A 306 23.65 -1.05 14.07
N THR A 307 24.90 -1.23 13.63
CA THR A 307 26.09 -0.52 14.15
C THR A 307 25.97 0.99 13.98
N SER A 308 25.55 1.46 12.81
CA SER A 308 25.39 2.89 12.52
C SER A 308 24.30 3.52 13.40
N HIS A 309 23.14 2.88 13.54
CA HIS A 309 22.05 3.42 14.35
C HIS A 309 22.35 3.37 15.85
N ALA A 310 23.04 2.32 16.33
CA ALA A 310 23.45 2.22 17.72
C ALA A 310 24.52 3.27 18.09
N SER A 311 25.56 3.42 17.26
CA SER A 311 26.68 4.35 17.54
C SER A 311 26.24 5.81 17.49
N ASN A 312 25.40 6.17 16.51
CA ASN A 312 24.88 7.54 16.39
C ASN A 312 23.68 7.81 17.31
N ARG A 313 23.14 6.79 17.99
CA ARG A 313 21.89 6.85 18.76
C ARG A 313 20.74 7.45 17.95
N LEU A 314 20.74 7.17 16.65
CA LEU A 314 19.73 7.68 15.72
C LEU A 314 18.65 6.61 15.57
N PRO A 315 17.42 6.86 16.02
CA PRO A 315 16.32 5.95 15.75
C PRO A 315 15.92 6.02 14.25
N TYR A 316 15.15 5.03 13.77
CA TYR A 316 14.70 4.91 12.38
C TYR A 316 13.25 4.39 12.28
N CYS A 317 12.60 4.62 11.14
CA CYS A 317 11.45 3.82 10.66
C CYS A 317 11.27 4.08 9.17
N CYS A 318 10.73 5.25 8.84
CA CYS A 318 10.54 5.71 7.48
C CYS A 318 10.74 7.23 7.40
N THR A 319 10.88 7.73 6.17
CA THR A 319 11.22 9.13 5.86
C THR A 319 10.18 10.14 6.34
N ASP A 320 8.94 9.72 6.58
CA ASP A 320 7.87 10.58 7.08
C ASP A 320 7.86 10.74 8.60
N HIS A 321 8.55 9.88 9.34
CA HIS A 321 8.62 9.92 10.80
C HIS A 321 9.95 10.50 11.31
N LYS A 322 10.46 11.57 10.69
CA LYS A 322 11.74 12.19 11.11
C LYS A 322 11.76 12.72 12.55
N ASN A 323 10.59 12.95 13.14
CA ASN A 323 10.45 13.44 14.52
C ASN A 323 9.82 12.40 15.46
N GLU A 324 9.34 11.28 14.92
CA GLU A 324 8.55 10.26 15.64
C GLU A 324 9.06 8.86 15.25
N TYR A 325 10.37 8.70 15.27
CA TYR A 325 10.99 7.44 14.90
C TYR A 325 10.44 6.30 15.76
N LYS A 326 10.10 5.19 15.09
CA LYS A 326 9.42 4.06 15.73
C LYS A 326 10.38 2.97 16.17
N VAL A 327 11.66 3.03 15.79
CA VAL A 327 12.65 2.02 16.13
C VAL A 327 13.91 2.68 16.65
N SER A 328 14.37 2.31 17.84
CA SER A 328 15.70 2.68 18.35
C SER A 328 16.61 1.47 18.33
N VAL A 329 17.92 1.69 18.19
CA VAL A 329 18.93 0.62 18.22
C VAL A 329 19.90 0.89 19.35
N GLU A 330 20.18 -0.15 20.13
CA GLU A 330 21.18 -0.15 21.20
C GLU A 330 22.17 -1.29 20.96
N GLU A 331 23.47 -0.99 21.07
CA GLU A 331 24.52 -2.01 21.14
C GLU A 331 24.68 -2.41 22.60
N ILE A 332 24.55 -3.71 22.90
CA ILE A 332 24.68 -4.23 24.26
C ILE A 332 25.81 -5.25 24.28
N SER A 333 26.79 -5.01 25.14
CA SER A 333 27.87 -5.95 25.42
C SER A 333 27.37 -7.04 26.37
N VAL A 334 27.47 -8.28 25.95
CA VAL A 334 27.28 -9.44 26.83
C VAL A 334 28.62 -9.71 27.49
N ASN A 335 28.78 -9.23 28.72
CA ASN A 335 29.98 -9.47 29.50
C ASN A 335 29.84 -10.80 30.23
N HIS A 336 30.85 -11.66 30.07
CA HIS A 336 31.09 -12.77 30.98
C HIS A 336 32.18 -12.35 31.98
N TYR A 337 32.13 -12.88 33.22
CA TYR A 337 33.08 -12.61 34.32
C TYR A 337 34.57 -12.84 33.99
N HIS A 338 34.91 -13.42 32.83
CA HIS A 338 36.27 -13.75 32.40
C HIS A 338 36.73 -13.05 31.11
N GLY A 339 36.11 -11.92 30.76
CA GLY A 339 36.74 -10.92 29.89
C GLY A 339 36.56 -11.08 28.37
N ARG A 340 36.01 -12.19 27.86
CA ARG A 340 35.56 -12.26 26.46
C ARG A 340 34.09 -11.89 26.37
N SER A 341 33.81 -10.71 25.83
CA SER A 341 32.45 -10.23 25.59
C SER A 341 32.04 -10.44 24.13
N THR A 342 30.77 -10.79 23.91
CA THR A 342 30.14 -10.60 22.59
C THR A 342 29.24 -9.38 22.61
N LYS A 343 28.76 -8.96 21.44
CA LYS A 343 27.82 -7.84 21.32
C LYS A 343 26.58 -8.30 20.57
N PHE A 344 25.44 -7.76 20.96
CA PHE A 344 24.21 -7.88 20.19
C PHE A 344 23.57 -6.50 20.03
N TYR A 345 22.67 -6.39 19.06
CA TYR A 345 21.95 -5.16 18.77
C TYR A 345 20.48 -5.35 19.10
N LYS A 346 19.94 -4.45 19.92
CA LYS A 346 18.53 -4.44 20.31
C LYS A 346 17.79 -3.37 19.52
N HIS A 347 16.90 -3.81 18.64
CA HIS A 347 15.99 -2.94 17.89
C HIS A 347 14.68 -2.82 18.68
N SER A 348 14.50 -1.73 19.40
CA SER A 348 13.30 -1.50 20.23
C SER A 348 12.23 -0.78 19.43
N ILE A 349 11.03 -1.34 19.38
CA ILE A 349 9.86 -0.77 18.70
C ILE A 349 9.14 0.14 19.70
N THR A 350 9.14 1.44 19.42
CA THR A 350 8.51 2.48 20.24
C THR A 350 7.24 2.97 19.56
N GLY A 351 6.15 3.02 20.32
CA GLY A 351 4.83 3.43 19.83
C GLY A 351 3.73 2.45 20.25
N THR A 352 2.54 2.97 20.47
CA THR A 352 1.38 2.16 20.82
C THR A 352 0.82 1.45 19.59
N ASN A 353 0.42 0.18 19.74
CA ASN A 353 -0.27 -0.59 18.70
C ASN A 353 0.51 -0.79 17.39
N LEU A 354 1.85 -0.77 17.45
CA LEU A 354 2.67 -1.15 16.31
C LEU A 354 2.75 -2.67 16.18
N ASN A 355 2.70 -3.14 14.95
CA ASN A 355 2.96 -4.52 14.62
C ASN A 355 4.31 -4.66 13.92
N LEU A 356 5.03 -5.73 14.22
CA LEU A 356 6.22 -6.10 13.47
C LEU A 356 5.77 -6.70 12.14
N ALA A 357 5.99 -5.98 11.04
CA ALA A 357 5.53 -6.34 9.70
C ALA A 357 6.48 -7.30 8.99
N GLY A 358 7.76 -7.26 9.33
CA GLY A 358 8.77 -8.08 8.70
C GLY A 358 10.13 -7.81 9.32
N ILE A 359 11.06 -8.72 9.03
CA ILE A 359 12.46 -8.59 9.40
C ILE A 359 13.28 -8.96 8.17
N PHE A 360 14.28 -8.16 7.83
CA PHE A 360 15.18 -8.44 6.71
C PHE A 360 16.62 -8.10 7.05
N TYR A 361 17.56 -8.56 6.24
CA TYR A 361 18.94 -8.09 6.22
C TYR A 361 19.44 -8.06 4.77
N ASN A 362 20.45 -7.23 4.50
CA ASN A 362 21.16 -7.18 3.23
C ASN A 362 22.38 -8.08 3.33
N GLU A 363 22.46 -9.08 2.47
CA GLU A 363 23.55 -10.05 2.49
C GLU A 363 24.89 -9.35 2.20
N ASN A 364 25.86 -9.51 3.12
CA ASN A 364 27.18 -8.88 3.01
C ASN A 364 27.12 -7.35 2.81
N ASP A 365 26.13 -6.69 3.44
CA ASP A 365 25.83 -5.27 3.27
C ASP A 365 25.49 -4.84 1.82
N ASN A 366 25.27 -5.78 0.89
CA ASN A 366 24.83 -5.46 -0.46
C ASN A 366 23.34 -5.10 -0.46
N TYR A 367 23.05 -3.83 -0.64
CA TYR A 367 21.69 -3.28 -0.67
C TYR A 367 20.76 -3.95 -1.70
N ASN A 368 21.31 -4.52 -2.77
CA ASN A 368 20.52 -5.22 -3.78
C ASN A 368 20.15 -6.65 -3.37
N ASP A 369 20.81 -7.22 -2.37
CA ASP A 369 20.64 -8.61 -1.92
C ASP A 369 19.84 -8.68 -0.61
N ARG A 370 18.63 -8.10 -0.65
CA ARG A 370 17.73 -8.02 0.52
C ARG A 370 17.07 -9.38 0.82
N LYS A 371 17.43 -10.00 1.94
CA LYS A 371 16.93 -11.31 2.41
C LYS A 371 15.85 -11.17 3.47
N ASN A 372 14.74 -11.88 3.31
CA ASN A 372 13.63 -11.90 4.26
C ASN A 372 13.87 -12.95 5.35
N ILE A 373 13.73 -12.57 6.62
CA ILE A 373 13.77 -13.52 7.74
C ILE A 373 12.37 -14.10 7.93
N LYS A 374 12.18 -15.34 7.48
CA LYS A 374 10.93 -16.10 7.62
C LYS A 374 10.95 -16.93 8.90
N LEU A 375 10.12 -16.58 9.88
CA LEU A 375 10.06 -17.26 11.17
C LEU A 375 9.16 -18.49 11.11
N HIS A 376 9.69 -19.67 11.47
CA HIS A 376 8.91 -20.90 11.50
C HIS A 376 7.73 -20.78 12.49
N GLY A 377 6.52 -20.91 11.97
CA GLY A 377 5.28 -20.88 12.75
C GLY A 377 4.90 -19.53 13.35
N ALA A 378 5.48 -18.42 12.87
CA ALA A 378 5.10 -17.06 13.26
C ALA A 378 4.77 -16.22 12.01
N PRO A 379 3.49 -16.09 11.64
CA PRO A 379 3.09 -15.31 10.47
C PRO A 379 3.22 -13.81 10.77
N PHE A 380 3.70 -13.06 9.79
CA PHE A 380 3.66 -11.61 9.84
C PHE A 380 2.31 -11.07 9.36
N PRO A 381 1.82 -9.94 9.89
CA PRO A 381 2.44 -9.13 10.94
C PRO A 381 2.29 -9.76 12.33
N ILE A 382 3.28 -9.51 13.21
CA ILE A 382 3.28 -10.00 14.60
C ILE A 382 2.97 -8.83 15.54
N SER A 383 1.85 -8.90 16.23
CA SER A 383 1.46 -7.92 17.24
C SER A 383 2.18 -8.15 18.57
N GLY A 384 2.40 -7.08 19.32
CA GLY A 384 2.92 -7.15 20.70
C GLY A 384 4.40 -7.49 20.81
N ILE A 385 5.16 -7.41 19.71
CA ILE A 385 6.62 -7.43 19.75
C ILE A 385 7.12 -6.02 20.13
N GLN A 386 7.94 -5.97 21.17
CA GLN A 386 8.49 -4.75 21.75
C GLN A 386 9.94 -4.53 21.33
N SER A 387 10.70 -5.60 21.09
CA SER A 387 12.07 -5.51 20.60
C SER A 387 12.47 -6.75 19.79
N VAL A 388 13.49 -6.58 18.95
CA VAL A 388 14.22 -7.70 18.34
C VAL A 388 15.70 -7.54 18.65
N CYS A 389 16.30 -8.53 19.32
CA CYS A 389 17.73 -8.60 19.56
C CYS A 389 18.39 -9.46 18.49
N THR A 390 19.58 -9.09 18.00
CA THR A 390 20.29 -9.83 16.94
C THR A 390 21.78 -10.00 17.22
N PHE A 391 22.27 -11.22 16.99
CA PHE A 391 23.67 -11.61 17.08
C PHE A 391 24.24 -11.91 15.69
N TYR A 392 25.47 -11.47 15.46
CA TYR A 392 26.18 -11.64 14.18
C TYR A 392 27.40 -12.57 14.27
N CYS A 393 27.92 -12.85 15.46
CA CYS A 393 29.05 -13.76 15.67
C CYS A 393 30.29 -13.48 14.81
N GLN A 394 30.68 -12.21 14.74
CA GLN A 394 31.79 -11.71 13.89
C GLN A 394 31.55 -11.81 12.37
N MET A 395 30.48 -12.44 11.92
CA MET A 395 30.04 -12.42 10.52
C MET A 395 29.32 -11.10 10.19
N GLU A 396 28.97 -10.91 8.92
CA GLU A 396 28.18 -9.77 8.45
C GLU A 396 26.66 -10.01 8.54
N ASN A 397 26.24 -11.27 8.49
CA ASN A 397 24.83 -11.65 8.48
C ASN A 397 24.35 -12.05 9.88
N PRO A 398 23.08 -11.80 10.24
CA PRO A 398 22.53 -12.24 11.52
C PRO A 398 22.44 -13.77 11.57
N VAL A 399 22.76 -14.36 12.71
CA VAL A 399 22.70 -15.83 12.92
C VAL A 399 21.72 -16.28 13.98
N LEU A 400 21.47 -15.41 14.97
CA LEU A 400 20.57 -15.67 16.08
C LEU A 400 19.80 -14.37 16.39
N ILE A 401 18.49 -14.49 16.55
CA ILE A 401 17.63 -13.38 16.97
C ILE A 401 16.75 -13.78 18.14
N TYR A 402 16.37 -12.80 18.95
CA TYR A 402 15.36 -12.94 20.00
C TYR A 402 14.24 -11.93 19.77
N LEU A 403 13.00 -12.40 19.70
CA LEU A 403 11.83 -11.54 19.65
C LEU A 403 11.32 -11.33 21.08
N CYS A 404 11.44 -10.10 21.61
CA CYS A 404 10.81 -9.77 22.89
C CYS A 404 9.38 -9.33 22.65
N GLY A 405 8.43 -10.05 23.24
CA GLY A 405 7.01 -9.74 23.14
C GLY A 405 6.15 -10.85 23.73
N LYS A 406 4.84 -10.73 23.52
CA LYS A 406 3.88 -11.71 24.04
C LYS A 406 4.02 -13.07 23.33
N SER A 407 3.83 -14.15 24.08
CA SER A 407 3.66 -15.52 23.57
C SER A 407 2.48 -15.56 22.59
N PRO A 408 2.49 -16.36 21.51
CA PRO A 408 3.39 -17.48 21.24
C PRO A 408 4.56 -17.18 20.31
N TYR A 409 4.81 -15.92 19.94
CA TYR A 409 5.83 -15.58 18.93
C TYR A 409 7.12 -15.01 19.51
N GLY A 410 7.13 -14.64 20.79
CA GLY A 410 8.35 -14.29 21.50
C GLY A 410 9.30 -15.48 21.69
N GLY A 411 10.61 -15.20 21.73
CA GLY A 411 11.65 -16.19 21.98
C GLY A 411 12.81 -16.16 20.99
N TRP A 412 13.72 -17.13 21.14
CA TRP A 412 14.93 -17.27 20.32
C TRP A 412 14.66 -17.97 19.00
N TYR A 413 15.29 -17.49 17.93
CA TYR A 413 15.25 -18.08 16.60
C TYR A 413 16.65 -18.11 15.99
N LYS A 414 17.05 -19.25 15.42
CA LYS A 414 18.31 -19.36 14.67
C LYS A 414 18.08 -19.39 13.17
N LYS A 415 19.08 -18.92 12.43
CA LYS A 415 19.17 -19.07 10.98
C LYS A 415 19.18 -20.55 10.60
N GLY A 416 18.50 -20.90 9.51
CA GLY A 416 18.58 -22.24 8.93
C GLY A 416 19.89 -22.47 8.18
N SER A 417 20.02 -23.65 7.56
CA SER A 417 21.25 -24.03 6.83
C SER A 417 21.45 -23.28 5.50
N THR A 418 20.41 -22.65 4.97
CA THR A 418 20.46 -21.85 3.73
C THR A 418 19.88 -20.45 3.98
N ASP A 419 20.16 -19.50 3.09
CA ASP A 419 19.66 -18.12 3.23
C ASP A 419 18.13 -18.02 3.07
N ASP A 420 17.51 -18.95 2.35
CA ASP A 420 16.06 -19.02 2.16
C ASP A 420 15.36 -19.91 3.20
N ALA A 421 16.13 -20.59 4.06
CA ALA A 421 15.58 -21.50 5.07
C ALA A 421 14.78 -20.74 6.14
N LEU A 422 13.76 -21.41 6.66
CA LEU A 422 12.97 -20.89 7.77
C LEU A 422 13.84 -20.78 9.03
N TRP A 423 13.76 -19.63 9.68
CA TRP A 423 14.36 -19.40 10.98
C TRP A 423 13.62 -20.22 12.03
N THR A 424 14.35 -21.11 12.69
CA THR A 424 13.77 -22.12 13.57
C THR A 424 13.81 -21.62 15.01
N TRP A 425 12.67 -21.72 15.70
CA TRP A 425 12.59 -21.38 17.11
C TRP A 425 13.43 -22.32 17.98
N ILE A 426 14.07 -21.76 19.00
CA ILE A 426 14.98 -22.47 19.89
C ILE A 426 14.35 -22.54 21.29
N PRO A 427 13.63 -23.64 21.60
CA PRO A 427 12.92 -23.77 22.86
C PRO A 427 13.85 -23.95 24.07
N GLY A 428 15.01 -24.59 23.90
CA GLY A 428 15.89 -24.97 25.01
C GLY A 428 16.67 -23.83 25.69
N ILE A 429 16.46 -22.57 25.27
CA ILE A 429 16.99 -21.36 25.94
C ILE A 429 15.92 -20.29 26.13
N HIS A 430 14.63 -20.67 26.13
CA HIS A 430 13.51 -19.74 26.23
C HIS A 430 13.53 -18.87 27.51
N ASP A 431 14.10 -19.39 28.59
CA ASP A 431 14.25 -18.69 29.86
C ASP A 431 15.32 -17.60 29.84
N ILE A 432 16.26 -17.65 28.89
CA ILE A 432 17.31 -16.63 28.73
C ILE A 432 16.73 -15.41 28.01
N LYS A 433 16.21 -14.46 28.78
CA LYS A 433 15.68 -13.18 28.24
C LYS A 433 16.77 -12.11 28.15
N PRO A 434 17.02 -11.50 26.98
CA PRO A 434 17.97 -10.40 26.81
C PRO A 434 17.84 -9.27 27.81
N GLU A 435 16.62 -8.82 28.08
CA GLU A 435 16.34 -7.65 28.91
C GLU A 435 16.69 -7.87 30.38
N THR A 436 16.50 -9.07 30.92
CA THR A 436 16.75 -9.35 32.34
C THR A 436 18.11 -10.01 32.58
N HIS A 437 18.60 -10.80 31.63
CA HIS A 437 19.80 -11.62 31.84
C HIS A 437 21.03 -11.09 31.11
N LEU A 438 20.89 -10.60 29.87
CA LEU A 438 22.08 -10.13 29.13
C LEU A 438 22.59 -8.79 29.63
N GLN A 439 21.71 -7.92 30.11
CA GLN A 439 22.08 -6.61 30.67
C GLN A 439 22.67 -6.71 32.08
N ASN A 440 22.18 -7.63 32.90
CA ASN A 440 22.62 -7.80 34.30
C ASN A 440 23.77 -8.80 34.46
N GLY A 441 24.23 -9.40 33.36
CA GLY A 441 25.18 -10.51 33.35
C GLY A 441 24.47 -11.86 33.42
N LEU A 442 24.91 -12.79 32.56
CA LEU A 442 24.41 -14.16 32.57
C LEU A 442 25.10 -14.96 33.67
N GLU A 443 24.33 -15.78 34.38
CA GLU A 443 24.92 -16.84 35.19
C GLU A 443 25.72 -17.79 34.29
N CYS A 444 26.81 -18.34 34.83
CA CYS A 444 27.70 -19.26 34.13
C CYS A 444 26.95 -20.36 33.36
N ARG A 445 25.96 -20.98 34.00
CA ARG A 445 25.13 -22.04 33.40
C ARG A 445 24.28 -21.53 32.23
N GLN A 446 23.66 -20.35 32.36
CA GLN A 446 22.86 -19.73 31.30
C GLN A 446 23.76 -19.31 30.12
N TRP A 447 24.92 -18.72 30.41
CA TRP A 447 25.93 -18.40 29.41
C TRP A 447 26.37 -19.63 28.64
N MET A 448 26.69 -20.73 29.31
CA MET A 448 27.11 -21.95 28.64
C MET A 448 26.02 -22.52 27.72
N LYS A 449 24.73 -22.46 28.11
CA LYS A 449 23.62 -22.86 27.22
C LYS A 449 23.52 -21.99 25.97
N LEU A 450 23.57 -20.67 26.14
CA LEU A 450 23.57 -19.73 25.00
C LEU A 450 24.80 -19.94 24.11
N TRP A 451 25.96 -20.13 24.74
CA TRP A 451 27.24 -20.38 24.08
C TRP A 451 27.21 -21.66 23.25
N ILE A 452 26.60 -22.76 23.73
CA ILE A 452 26.42 -23.99 22.94
C ILE A 452 25.72 -23.68 21.61
N TYR A 453 24.62 -22.91 21.63
CA TYR A 453 23.91 -22.53 20.41
C TYR A 453 24.72 -21.60 19.52
N LEU A 454 25.46 -20.64 20.10
CA LEU A 454 26.33 -19.75 19.34
C LEU A 454 27.49 -20.54 18.69
N LYS A 455 28.15 -21.43 19.43
CA LYS A 455 29.19 -22.33 18.92
C LYS A 455 28.67 -23.18 17.76
N ASP A 456 27.49 -23.79 17.89
CA ASP A 456 26.85 -24.56 16.82
C ASP A 456 26.53 -23.70 15.57
N LEU A 457 26.49 -22.37 15.71
CA LEU A 457 26.30 -21.39 14.63
C LEU A 457 27.64 -20.79 14.13
N GLY A 458 28.79 -21.32 14.55
CA GLY A 458 30.12 -20.88 14.12
C GLY A 458 30.68 -19.69 14.91
N CYS A 459 30.18 -19.42 16.11
CA CYS A 459 30.62 -18.30 16.94
C CYS A 459 31.83 -18.68 17.84
N ASP A 460 32.93 -19.13 17.24
CA ASP A 460 34.06 -19.79 17.95
C ASP A 460 34.98 -18.93 18.85
N PRO A 461 35.05 -17.59 18.79
CA PRO A 461 35.97 -16.84 19.67
C PRO A 461 35.40 -16.60 21.09
N LEU A 462 34.17 -17.02 21.37
CA LEU A 462 33.51 -16.80 22.66
C LEU A 462 34.12 -17.72 23.73
N GLY A 463 34.55 -17.15 24.85
CA GLY A 463 35.16 -17.91 25.95
C GLY A 463 34.14 -18.71 26.74
N GLU A 464 34.54 -19.91 27.15
CA GLU A 464 33.80 -20.72 28.14
C GLU A 464 33.82 -20.05 29.52
N CYS A 465 32.84 -20.38 30.34
CA CYS A 465 32.82 -19.95 31.73
C CYS A 465 33.83 -20.77 32.56
N THR A 466 34.85 -20.13 33.12
CA THR A 466 35.93 -20.78 33.90
C THR A 466 35.78 -20.66 35.43
N ALA A 467 34.68 -20.09 35.94
CA ALA A 467 34.53 -19.83 37.37
C ALA A 467 34.30 -21.12 38.17
N GLY A 468 35.35 -21.65 38.81
CA GLY A 468 35.38 -22.37 40.11
C GLY A 468 34.43 -23.55 40.36
N ILE A 469 33.59 -23.91 39.40
CA ILE A 469 32.55 -24.92 39.48
C ILE A 469 33.07 -26.13 38.70
N THR A 470 32.89 -27.34 39.24
CA THR A 470 33.05 -28.60 38.53
C THR A 470 32.64 -28.41 37.07
N GLN A 471 33.60 -28.57 36.15
CA GLN A 471 33.48 -28.31 34.72
C GLN A 471 32.07 -28.71 34.25
N LEU A 472 31.26 -27.71 33.88
CA LEU A 472 29.90 -27.96 33.42
C LEU A 472 30.00 -28.79 32.14
N ASP A 473 29.72 -30.08 32.26
CA ASP A 473 29.79 -31.03 31.15
C ASP A 473 28.84 -30.58 30.03
N GLU A 474 29.40 -30.34 28.83
CA GLU A 474 28.64 -29.89 27.66
C GLU A 474 27.51 -30.88 27.33
N GLY A 475 27.76 -32.19 27.50
CA GLY A 475 26.77 -33.25 27.30
C GLY A 475 25.57 -33.11 28.23
N LYS A 476 25.81 -32.90 29.52
CA LYS A 476 24.77 -32.65 30.53
C LYS A 476 23.97 -31.38 30.22
N LEU A 477 24.62 -30.29 29.80
CA LEU A 477 23.93 -29.06 29.41
C LEU A 477 23.07 -29.26 28.16
N ARG A 478 23.56 -29.99 27.15
CA ARG A 478 22.78 -30.34 25.96
C ARG A 478 21.56 -31.19 26.32
N GLN A 479 21.69 -32.10 27.28
CA GLN A 479 20.55 -32.89 27.78
C GLN A 479 19.51 -31.99 28.48
N GLU A 480 19.95 -31.08 29.34
CA GLU A 480 19.07 -30.12 30.00
C GLU A 480 18.34 -29.20 29.00
N ILE A 481 19.06 -28.69 27.99
CA ILE A 481 18.48 -27.89 26.89
C ILE A 481 17.35 -28.67 26.18
N ARG A 482 17.52 -29.99 25.98
CA ARG A 482 16.48 -30.84 25.37
C ARG A 482 15.27 -31.01 26.29
N GLU A 483 15.48 -31.17 27.58
CA GLU A 483 14.39 -31.29 28.57
C GLU A 483 13.59 -30.00 28.68
N GLU A 484 14.27 -28.85 28.80
CA GLU A 484 13.64 -27.53 28.77
C GLU A 484 12.92 -27.26 27.45
N ALA A 485 13.47 -27.76 26.34
CA ALA A 485 12.86 -27.63 25.05
C ALA A 485 11.47 -28.29 24.97
N VAL A 486 11.32 -29.49 25.53
CA VAL A 486 10.04 -30.22 25.55
C VAL A 486 8.99 -29.43 26.32
N ASN A 487 9.35 -28.89 27.49
CA ASN A 487 8.45 -28.08 28.31
C ASN A 487 8.02 -26.80 27.57
N ALA A 488 8.98 -26.06 26.98
CA ALA A 488 8.68 -24.84 26.24
C ALA A 488 7.79 -25.10 25.02
N ILE A 489 7.99 -26.21 24.30
CA ILE A 489 7.11 -26.60 23.18
C ILE A 489 5.67 -26.80 23.66
N LYS A 490 5.48 -27.50 24.78
CA LYS A 490 4.16 -27.73 25.37
C LYS A 490 3.48 -26.40 25.73
N GLU A 491 4.19 -25.50 26.41
CA GLU A 491 3.67 -24.17 26.77
C GLU A 491 3.32 -23.33 25.54
N ARG A 492 4.19 -23.33 24.52
CA ARG A 492 3.97 -22.59 23.29
C ARG A 492 2.77 -23.13 22.51
N SER A 493 2.59 -24.45 22.45
CA SER A 493 1.45 -25.09 21.80
C SER A 493 0.14 -24.75 22.52
N ALA A 494 0.14 -24.77 23.85
CA ALA A 494 -1.01 -24.31 24.65
C ALA A 494 -1.33 -22.83 24.35
N ALA A 495 -0.32 -21.95 24.34
CA ALA A 495 -0.51 -20.53 24.02
C ALA A 495 -1.05 -20.29 22.60
N LYS A 496 -0.60 -21.06 21.60
CA LYS A 496 -1.15 -21.03 20.23
C LYS A 496 -2.61 -21.45 20.19
N GLN A 497 -2.98 -22.49 20.93
CA GLN A 497 -4.36 -22.96 21.01
C GLN A 497 -5.26 -21.92 21.68
N SER A 498 -4.81 -21.31 22.78
CA SER A 498 -5.54 -20.21 23.44
C SER A 498 -5.70 -18.99 22.52
N ALA A 499 -4.67 -18.62 21.76
CA ALA A 499 -4.73 -17.53 20.78
C ALA A 499 -5.75 -17.81 19.67
N LYS A 500 -5.79 -19.05 19.15
CA LYS A 500 -6.73 -19.47 18.10
C LYS A 500 -8.20 -19.42 18.58
N LEU A 501 -8.44 -19.69 19.85
CA LEU A 501 -9.78 -19.64 20.45
C LEU A 501 -10.23 -18.21 20.80
N GLY A 502 -9.39 -17.19 20.59
CA GLY A 502 -9.70 -15.82 20.98
C GLY A 502 -9.83 -15.62 22.50
N LEU A 503 -9.38 -16.59 23.30
CA LEU A 503 -9.50 -16.62 24.76
C LEU A 503 -8.39 -15.79 25.45
N TYR A 504 -8.00 -14.66 24.88
CA TYR A 504 -7.04 -13.78 25.54
C TYR A 504 -7.75 -12.85 26.55
N PRO A 505 -7.32 -12.79 27.83
CA PRO A 505 -8.02 -12.04 28.88
C PRO A 505 -7.98 -10.51 28.80
N GLY A 506 -7.68 -9.90 27.64
CA GLY A 506 -7.31 -8.47 27.57
C GLY A 506 -8.04 -7.59 26.55
N GLY A 507 -8.89 -8.15 25.69
CA GLY A 507 -9.57 -7.37 24.65
C GLY A 507 -10.88 -6.75 25.13
N ARG A 508 -10.83 -5.66 25.92
CA ARG A 508 -12.00 -4.77 26.07
C ARG A 508 -12.25 -4.09 24.71
N ILE A 509 -13.06 -4.71 23.87
CA ILE A 509 -13.71 -4.01 22.77
C ILE A 509 -14.65 -3.00 23.42
N SER A 510 -14.34 -1.72 23.28
CA SER A 510 -15.22 -0.61 23.66
C SER A 510 -16.46 -0.62 22.75
N GLY A 511 -17.37 -1.56 23.00
CA GLY A 511 -18.68 -1.61 22.38
C GLY A 511 -19.58 -0.57 23.03
N SER A 512 -19.88 0.48 22.29
CA SER A 512 -20.96 1.42 22.57
C SER A 512 -22.26 0.64 22.81
N ARG A 513 -22.79 0.70 24.04
CA ARG A 513 -24.14 0.20 24.38
C ARG A 513 -25.17 0.94 23.54
N SER A 514 -25.75 0.29 22.53
CA SER A 514 -27.07 0.66 22.02
C SER A 514 -28.12 -0.13 22.79
N THR A 515 -28.93 0.57 23.57
CA THR A 515 -30.11 0.06 24.25
C THR A 515 -31.29 -0.07 23.28
N GLY A 516 -31.99 -1.20 23.33
CA GLY A 516 -33.33 -1.42 22.76
C GLY A 516 -33.36 -2.55 21.73
N ALA A 517 -34.35 -3.43 21.65
CA ALA A 517 -35.53 -3.69 22.46
C ALA A 517 -36.05 -5.10 22.12
N ALA A 518 -36.72 -5.72 23.10
CA ALA A 518 -37.74 -6.77 23.05
C ALA A 518 -37.67 -7.93 22.02
N SER A 519 -37.57 -9.15 22.56
CA SER A 519 -37.97 -10.40 21.94
C SER A 519 -39.49 -10.52 21.83
N GLU A 520 -39.98 -10.95 20.66
CA GLU A 520 -41.21 -11.74 20.54
C GLU A 520 -40.90 -13.05 19.81
N LEU A 521 -41.29 -14.14 20.45
CA LEU A 521 -41.24 -15.52 19.97
C LEU A 521 -42.48 -15.79 19.13
N ILE A 522 -42.31 -16.24 17.88
CA ILE A 522 -43.36 -16.97 17.16
C ILE A 522 -42.78 -18.27 16.60
N SER A 523 -43.30 -19.35 17.17
CA SER A 523 -43.24 -20.73 16.70
C SER A 523 -43.94 -20.87 15.34
N GLY A 524 -43.31 -21.56 14.40
CA GLY A 524 -43.88 -21.84 13.09
C GLY A 524 -43.28 -23.10 12.47
N SER A 525 -43.94 -24.23 12.70
CA SER A 525 -43.75 -25.49 11.98
C SER A 525 -44.00 -25.31 10.47
N ALA A 526 -43.15 -25.90 9.63
CA ALA A 526 -43.47 -26.13 8.22
C ALA A 526 -42.90 -27.47 7.72
N THR A 527 -43.82 -28.36 7.41
CA THR A 527 -43.66 -29.65 6.71
C THR A 527 -43.47 -29.47 5.20
N ARG A 528 -42.58 -30.31 4.64
CA ARG A 528 -42.55 -30.93 3.28
C ARG A 528 -42.87 -30.07 2.04
N TYR A 529 -41.94 -30.06 1.07
CA TYR A 529 -42.03 -30.77 -0.22
C TYR A 529 -40.81 -30.43 -1.10
N LEU A 530 -40.08 -31.43 -1.58
CA LEU A 530 -39.13 -31.32 -2.70
C LEU A 530 -39.39 -32.49 -3.65
N PRO A 531 -39.56 -32.26 -4.97
CA PRO A 531 -39.50 -33.32 -5.96
C PRO A 531 -38.05 -33.53 -6.44
N GLY A 532 -37.70 -34.79 -6.64
CA GLY A 532 -36.40 -35.21 -7.13
C GLY A 532 -36.21 -34.99 -8.63
N ILE A 533 -34.94 -34.95 -9.04
CA ILE A 533 -34.52 -35.19 -10.43
C ILE A 533 -33.23 -36.03 -10.39
N SER A 534 -33.26 -37.10 -11.16
CA SER A 534 -32.26 -38.14 -11.35
C SER A 534 -30.98 -37.67 -12.04
N GLY A 535 -29.89 -38.36 -11.71
CA GLY A 535 -28.94 -38.88 -12.71
C GLY A 535 -27.78 -37.96 -13.10
N VAL A 536 -26.57 -38.38 -12.76
CA VAL A 536 -25.48 -38.75 -13.69
C VAL A 536 -24.20 -38.89 -12.87
N THR A 537 -23.67 -40.10 -12.82
CA THR A 537 -22.34 -40.46 -12.32
C THR A 537 -21.27 -40.19 -13.37
N PRO A 538 -20.06 -39.79 -12.96
CA PRO A 538 -18.86 -40.26 -13.66
C PRO A 538 -17.88 -40.98 -12.72
N SER A 539 -17.33 -42.08 -13.23
CA SER A 539 -16.29 -42.93 -12.65
C SER A 539 -15.00 -42.17 -12.32
N PRO A 540 -14.23 -42.60 -11.29
CA PRO A 540 -12.89 -42.09 -11.07
C PRO A 540 -11.85 -42.81 -11.93
N VAL A 541 -10.99 -42.02 -12.57
CA VAL A 541 -9.78 -42.46 -13.28
C VAL A 541 -8.68 -42.74 -12.25
N LEU A 542 -8.11 -43.94 -12.33
CA LEU A 542 -6.86 -44.34 -11.68
C LEU A 542 -5.68 -43.52 -12.22
N MET A 543 -4.87 -42.95 -11.34
CA MET A 543 -3.47 -42.62 -11.62
C MET A 543 -2.63 -42.63 -10.33
N GLY A 544 -1.62 -43.51 -10.33
CA GLY A 544 -0.24 -43.20 -9.91
C GLY A 544 0.05 -43.07 -8.42
N GLY A 545 0.58 -44.14 -7.82
CA GLY A 545 1.19 -44.12 -6.49
C GLY A 545 2.53 -43.37 -6.46
N PHE A 546 2.76 -42.66 -5.35
CA PHE A 546 4.07 -42.20 -4.92
C PHE A 546 4.30 -42.67 -3.49
N ASN A 547 5.42 -43.34 -3.27
CA ASN A 547 5.91 -43.79 -1.97
C ASN A 547 6.29 -42.59 -1.09
N SER A 548 5.81 -42.58 0.15
CA SER A 548 6.30 -41.71 1.22
C SER A 548 6.52 -42.58 2.45
N HIS A 549 7.78 -42.84 2.78
CA HIS A 549 8.19 -43.34 4.09
C HIS A 549 8.68 -42.14 4.91
N ASP A 550 8.40 -42.21 6.21
CA ASP A 550 8.79 -41.32 7.31
C ASP A 550 7.88 -40.12 7.60
N ILE A 551 6.75 -40.42 8.26
CA ILE A 551 6.05 -39.49 9.14
C ILE A 551 5.86 -40.19 10.50
N ILE A 552 6.38 -39.56 11.55
CA ILE A 552 6.19 -39.95 12.96
C ILE A 552 4.70 -39.71 13.30
N GLU A 553 3.98 -40.77 13.68
CA GLU A 553 2.63 -40.69 14.22
C GLU A 553 2.63 -40.04 15.61
N GLU A 554 1.98 -38.89 15.73
CA GLU A 554 1.63 -38.25 17.00
C GLU A 554 0.33 -38.88 17.53
N THR A 555 0.43 -39.73 18.54
CA THR A 555 -0.72 -40.28 19.27
C THR A 555 -1.11 -39.32 20.40
N THR A 556 -2.09 -38.44 20.16
CA THR A 556 -2.70 -37.61 21.21
C THR A 556 -3.77 -38.38 21.97
N SER A 557 -3.43 -38.81 23.19
CA SER A 557 -4.37 -39.20 24.24
C SER A 557 -4.92 -37.95 24.94
N LEU A 558 -6.24 -37.76 24.88
CA LEU A 558 -6.96 -36.66 25.53
C LEU A 558 -7.30 -37.03 26.99
N LEU A 559 -6.68 -36.32 27.93
CA LEU A 559 -7.13 -36.23 29.33
C LEU A 559 -7.55 -34.79 29.60
N THR A 560 -8.85 -34.58 29.82
CA THR A 560 -9.46 -33.32 30.22
C THR A 560 -9.29 -33.11 31.72
N THR A 561 -8.35 -32.25 32.10
CA THR A 561 -8.28 -31.65 33.44
C THR A 561 -8.48 -30.16 33.31
N THR A 562 -9.61 -29.66 33.83
CA THR A 562 -9.92 -28.23 33.90
C THR A 562 -9.17 -27.59 35.06
N GLY A 563 -7.97 -27.07 34.78
CA GLY A 563 -7.26 -26.13 35.66
C GLY A 563 -7.02 -24.83 34.89
N SER A 564 -7.47 -23.68 35.42
CA SER A 564 -7.15 -22.37 34.84
C SER A 564 -5.69 -22.02 35.14
N VAL A 565 -4.80 -22.24 34.18
CA VAL A 565 -3.40 -21.80 34.28
C VAL A 565 -3.32 -20.36 33.75
N SER A 566 -3.06 -19.40 34.64
CA SER A 566 -2.72 -18.03 34.26
C SER A 566 -1.31 -18.01 33.67
N LEU A 567 -1.18 -17.69 32.38
CA LEU A 567 0.13 -17.50 31.75
C LEU A 567 0.77 -16.22 32.30
N PRO A 568 2.03 -16.25 32.78
CA PRO A 568 2.70 -15.06 33.26
C PRO A 568 2.86 -14.04 32.12
N GLU A 569 2.44 -12.80 32.34
CA GLU A 569 2.72 -11.72 31.38
C GLU A 569 4.22 -11.43 31.39
N THR A 570 4.90 -11.79 30.29
CA THR A 570 6.29 -11.40 30.08
C THR A 570 6.36 -9.91 29.80
N HIS A 571 6.64 -9.10 30.82
CA HIS A 571 6.98 -7.69 30.65
C HIS A 571 8.41 -7.57 30.12
N CYS A 572 8.60 -7.10 28.87
CA CYS A 572 9.91 -6.61 28.44
C CYS A 572 10.12 -5.25 29.13
N GLY A 573 11.09 -5.16 30.04
CA GLY A 573 11.38 -3.94 30.79
C GLY A 573 11.65 -2.76 29.85
N HIS A 574 10.85 -1.69 29.96
CA HIS A 574 11.24 -0.38 29.44
C HIS A 574 12.24 0.22 30.43
N ALA A 575 13.47 0.45 29.96
CA ALA A 575 14.46 1.21 30.72
C ALA A 575 14.05 2.69 30.75
N SER A 576 13.15 3.05 31.68
CA SER A 576 12.82 4.46 31.95
C SER A 576 13.92 5.10 32.79
N GLY A 577 15.04 5.42 32.15
CA GLY A 577 16.14 6.17 32.75
C GLY A 577 16.15 7.62 32.28
N VAL A 578 15.15 8.42 32.67
CA VAL A 578 15.23 9.89 32.58
C VAL A 578 15.40 10.42 33.99
N SER A 579 16.65 10.72 34.34
CA SER A 579 17.01 11.40 35.58
C SER A 579 16.78 12.90 35.40
N THR A 580 15.64 13.40 35.88
CA THR A 580 15.43 14.83 36.10
C THR A 580 16.13 15.21 37.39
N SER A 581 17.29 15.87 37.28
CA SER A 581 17.89 16.56 38.41
C SER A 581 17.20 17.91 38.59
N GLU A 582 16.57 18.10 39.75
CA GLU A 582 16.08 19.38 40.24
C GLU A 582 17.26 20.34 40.48
N ALA A 583 17.30 21.44 39.74
CA ALA A 583 18.17 22.58 40.04
C ALA A 583 17.37 23.66 40.76
N LYS A 584 17.74 23.88 42.03
CA LYS A 584 17.40 25.04 42.87
C LYS A 584 17.65 26.35 42.11
N GLY A 585 16.65 27.21 42.05
CA GLY A 585 16.80 28.57 41.54
C GLY A 585 17.58 29.49 42.49
N PRO A 586 18.13 30.58 41.93
CA PRO A 586 18.03 31.87 42.59
C PRO A 586 17.46 32.96 41.68
N THR A 587 16.99 33.99 42.39
CA THR A 587 16.29 35.24 42.06
C THR A 587 16.78 36.09 40.87
N PRO A 588 15.93 37.01 40.37
CA PRO A 588 16.16 37.75 39.14
C PRO A 588 17.02 39.00 39.36
N HIS A 589 18.05 39.18 38.53
CA HIS A 589 18.67 40.47 38.29
C HIS A 589 18.33 40.93 36.88
N THR A 590 17.69 42.09 36.82
CA THR A 590 17.41 42.87 35.62
C THR A 590 18.70 43.57 35.21
N ASP A 591 19.19 43.32 33.99
CA ASP A 591 20.08 44.25 33.31
C ASP A 591 19.79 44.27 31.81
N GLU A 592 19.62 45.50 31.36
CA GLU A 592 19.33 45.98 30.02
C GLU A 592 20.59 45.85 29.15
N VAL A 593 20.49 45.18 27.99
CA VAL A 593 21.59 45.14 27.01
C VAL A 593 21.09 45.57 25.64
N THR A 594 21.61 46.73 25.25
CA THR A 594 21.55 47.39 23.94
C THR A 594 22.08 46.49 22.82
N LEU A 595 21.29 46.28 21.77
CA LEU A 595 21.71 45.58 20.55
C LEU A 595 22.36 46.54 19.57
N THR A 596 23.65 46.37 19.32
CA THR A 596 24.39 47.00 18.22
C THR A 596 24.23 46.17 16.93
N GLN A 597 23.71 46.83 15.91
CA GLN A 597 23.50 46.35 14.55
C GLN A 597 24.85 46.25 13.80
N SER A 598 25.17 45.08 13.23
CA SER A 598 26.35 44.87 12.38
C SER A 598 25.92 44.60 10.94
N SER A 599 26.44 45.41 10.02
CA SER A 599 26.11 45.48 8.59
C SER A 599 26.91 44.47 7.75
N LEU A 600 26.20 43.77 6.85
CA LEU A 600 26.77 42.99 5.74
C LEU A 600 27.17 43.90 4.56
N PRO A 601 28.25 43.59 3.81
CA PRO A 601 28.58 44.28 2.57
C PRO A 601 27.89 43.67 1.34
N SER A 602 27.41 44.55 0.46
CA SER A 602 26.86 44.24 -0.87
C SER A 602 27.95 43.96 -1.89
N LEU A 603 27.73 42.99 -2.77
CA LEU A 603 28.50 42.82 -4.01
C LEU A 603 27.59 42.92 -5.22
N THR A 604 27.88 43.91 -6.06
CA THR A 604 27.32 44.22 -7.38
C THR A 604 27.78 43.20 -8.44
N PRO A 605 26.94 42.85 -9.44
CA PRO A 605 27.34 42.00 -10.57
C PRO A 605 27.86 42.84 -11.75
N GLY A 606 29.06 42.50 -12.24
CA GLY A 606 29.65 43.05 -13.46
C GLY A 606 29.24 42.26 -14.71
N THR A 607 28.90 42.99 -15.76
CA THR A 607 28.49 42.50 -17.09
C THR A 607 29.67 42.50 -18.06
N ALA A 608 29.82 41.43 -18.87
CA ALA A 608 30.55 41.41 -20.14
C ALA A 608 29.98 40.22 -20.97
N ALA A 609 29.21 40.44 -22.03
CA ALA A 609 29.56 40.85 -23.40
C ALA A 609 29.93 39.65 -24.32
N LEU A 610 29.15 39.56 -25.42
CA LEU A 610 29.16 38.59 -26.51
C LEU A 610 30.47 38.58 -27.32
N VAL A 611 30.82 37.40 -27.87
CA VAL A 611 31.36 37.28 -29.23
C VAL A 611 30.73 36.07 -29.93
N ASP A 612 30.25 36.33 -31.14
CA ASP A 612 29.61 35.45 -32.12
C ASP A 612 30.68 34.78 -33.01
N GLY A 613 30.38 33.60 -33.58
CA GLY A 613 31.33 32.85 -34.42
C GLY A 613 30.86 31.44 -34.74
N GLY A 614 30.29 31.25 -35.93
CA GLY A 614 29.63 30.02 -36.37
C GLY A 614 30.51 28.96 -37.05
N ALA A 615 29.80 27.90 -37.44
CA ALA A 615 30.07 26.92 -38.51
C ALA A 615 30.88 25.63 -38.20
N SER A 616 30.09 24.55 -38.04
CA SER A 616 30.09 23.32 -38.86
C SER A 616 31.22 22.28 -38.80
N VAL A 617 30.76 21.04 -39.00
CA VAL A 617 31.43 19.79 -39.38
C VAL A 617 31.85 18.89 -38.22
N GLY A 618 31.22 17.70 -38.17
CA GLY A 618 31.51 16.66 -37.20
C GLY A 618 32.74 15.84 -37.54
N ILE A 619 33.12 14.95 -36.61
CA ILE A 619 33.69 13.62 -36.84
C ILE A 619 33.75 12.90 -35.48
N THR A 620 33.27 11.67 -35.52
CA THR A 620 33.55 10.48 -34.72
C THR A 620 34.78 10.54 -33.81
N ALA A 621 34.61 10.30 -32.51
CA ALA A 621 35.69 9.85 -31.63
C ALA A 621 35.18 8.87 -30.55
N ILE A 622 35.71 7.66 -30.64
CA ILE A 622 35.69 6.59 -29.65
C ILE A 622 36.43 7.07 -28.40
N LEU A 623 35.86 6.89 -27.21
CA LEU A 623 36.60 7.02 -25.95
C LEU A 623 36.27 5.88 -24.97
N THR A 624 37.19 4.92 -24.93
CA THR A 624 37.47 4.05 -23.79
C THR A 624 38.14 4.88 -22.68
N GLY A 625 37.65 4.78 -21.45
CA GLY A 625 38.28 5.43 -20.30
C GLY A 625 37.60 5.04 -18.98
N ALA A 626 38.19 4.06 -18.30
CA ALA A 626 37.91 3.75 -16.91
C ALA A 626 38.52 4.81 -15.97
N GLY A 627 37.86 5.10 -14.84
CA GLY A 627 38.55 5.71 -13.69
C GLY A 627 37.74 6.70 -12.84
N MET A 628 37.34 6.20 -11.66
CA MET A 628 37.38 6.87 -10.34
C MET A 628 36.36 7.96 -9.98
N TYR A 629 35.51 7.56 -9.02
CA TYR A 629 35.01 8.27 -7.82
C TYR A 629 34.72 9.78 -7.89
N GLY A 630 33.43 10.11 -7.89
CA GLY A 630 32.90 11.42 -7.51
C GLY A 630 31.86 11.32 -6.39
N GLY A 631 32.16 11.89 -5.22
CA GLY A 631 31.18 12.75 -4.52
C GLY A 631 31.27 14.16 -5.13
N PRO A 632 30.40 15.15 -4.80
CA PRO A 632 29.73 15.36 -3.51
C PRO A 632 28.28 15.94 -3.60
N LEU A 633 27.75 16.42 -2.46
CA LEU A 633 26.67 17.42 -2.28
C LEU A 633 25.20 16.96 -2.41
N ALA A 634 24.62 16.54 -1.27
CA ALA A 634 23.19 16.64 -1.01
C ALA A 634 22.93 17.86 -0.11
N GLY A 635 22.48 18.97 -0.70
CA GLY A 635 22.11 20.19 0.01
C GLY A 635 21.14 21.03 -0.81
N ALA A 636 20.07 21.50 -0.14
CA ALA A 636 19.00 22.38 -0.61
C ALA A 636 17.90 21.76 -1.51
N GLY A 637 16.81 21.35 -0.85
CA GLY A 637 15.55 21.04 -1.51
C GLY A 637 14.42 20.83 -0.49
N ALA A 638 14.13 21.82 0.36
CA ALA A 638 13.11 21.67 1.41
C ALA A 638 12.19 22.88 1.62
N THR A 639 12.11 23.83 0.69
CA THR A 639 11.10 24.91 0.72
C THR A 639 10.00 24.77 -0.35
N PHE A 640 9.99 23.68 -1.14
CA PHE A 640 9.00 23.49 -2.22
C PHE A 640 7.76 22.63 -1.88
N PHE A 641 7.70 22.00 -0.70
CA PHE A 641 6.66 20.99 -0.42
C PHE A 641 5.27 21.54 -0.05
N GLY A 642 5.18 22.78 0.46
CA GLY A 642 3.89 23.42 0.74
C GLY A 642 3.21 23.99 -0.52
N GLY A 643 3.99 24.52 -1.47
CA GLY A 643 3.47 25.16 -2.68
C GLY A 643 2.97 24.18 -3.75
N TRP A 644 3.59 22.99 -3.86
CA TRP A 644 3.27 22.02 -4.92
C TRP A 644 1.88 21.39 -4.78
N LYS A 645 1.38 21.19 -3.55
CA LYS A 645 0.03 20.65 -3.29
C LYS A 645 -1.08 21.66 -3.63
N LEU A 646 -0.80 22.96 -3.50
CA LEU A 646 -1.68 24.02 -4.00
C LEU A 646 -1.57 24.13 -5.53
N TYR A 647 -0.35 24.02 -6.07
CA TYR A 647 -0.04 24.09 -7.50
C TYR A 647 -0.65 22.96 -8.34
N ASN A 648 -0.70 21.72 -7.84
CA ASN A 648 -1.38 20.62 -8.54
C ASN A 648 -2.90 20.70 -8.47
N ARG A 649 -3.47 21.38 -7.45
CA ARG A 649 -4.89 21.76 -7.44
C ARG A 649 -5.17 22.90 -8.45
N TYR A 650 -4.14 23.69 -8.78
CA TYR A 650 -4.21 24.85 -9.68
C TYR A 650 -3.93 24.50 -11.14
N LYS A 651 -3.08 23.51 -11.44
CA LYS A 651 -2.69 23.12 -12.81
C LYS A 651 -3.72 22.26 -13.54
N GLY A 652 -4.79 21.85 -12.87
CA GLY A 652 -6.01 21.32 -13.51
C GLY A 652 -6.98 22.41 -13.98
N ASP A 653 -6.71 23.69 -13.73
CA ASP A 653 -7.56 24.81 -14.14
C ASP A 653 -6.72 25.88 -14.87
N PRO A 654 -6.84 26.04 -16.20
CA PRO A 654 -5.92 26.88 -16.98
C PRO A 654 -6.04 28.40 -16.78
N TRP A 655 -6.85 28.89 -15.83
CA TRP A 655 -7.25 30.31 -15.81
C TRP A 655 -7.26 30.96 -14.43
N VAL A 656 -6.07 31.39 -14.01
CA VAL A 656 -5.94 32.58 -13.16
C VAL A 656 -4.74 33.38 -13.64
N ARG A 657 -5.00 34.37 -14.49
CA ARG A 657 -4.21 35.60 -14.54
C ARG A 657 -5.09 36.69 -13.94
N GLN A 658 -4.52 37.44 -13.02
CA GLN A 658 -5.12 38.58 -12.35
C GLN A 658 -5.55 39.65 -13.37
N ILE A 659 -6.62 40.35 -12.99
CA ILE A 659 -7.02 41.68 -13.50
C ILE A 659 -5.92 42.68 -13.15
#